data_AF-J0SK47-F1
#
_entry.id   AF-J0SK47-F1
#
_cell.length_a   1.000
_cell.length_b   1.000
_cell.length_c   1.000
_cell.angle_alpha   90.00
_cell.angle_beta   90.00
_cell.angle_gamma   90.00
#
_symmetry.space_group_name_H-M   'P 1'
#
loop_
_entity.id
_entity.type
_entity.pdbx_description
1 polymer ?
#
loop_
_entity_poly.entity_id
_entity_poly.type
_entity_poly.pdbx_seq_one_letter_code
_entity_poly.pdbx_strand_id
1 'polypeptide(L)'
;PDGAGGGDQQAWPGFEDAAVPPENLGAYLRDFTALMEEYDIDGLLYGHFGDGCVHVRLAMPLETPEGVAHSRAFLQSAARICAAHGGSVSGEHGDGRARGELLRFMYSPEMLDLFARVKHVFDPDNLLNPGVLASPMDEAEAASRARARVLAARSGGPDGLTANGAAATALTDHDDAHATGLAPADSALQPNDAAANDSPPSPDVSGAAGGTGLAPADGALELQPGVDPLDANLRRVAAHPMPADGGFAFTHDGGDFTAAVHRCTGVGKCRAGVSGTFMCPSYLATRDEKDVTRGRARILQEAANSQLVKAIDSPEVLEALDLCLACKACSADCPAGVDMARYRSEALFRTYRGRMRPLSHYTLGWLPRLTRVTARVPGLARIANIVMSVAPLRSLAFRIIGLDPRRGMPALQSGTFTAWARRRNLLAGSVPASASSDPISGASDSVSFASNHVSDASNPISDARERDAAPTSSDSARERGGTTASSDPAREREAATASSMADSPILSGPRDPSGRPYALVWADSFSQTLDDAGARAVVDVLEANGFAPIVAPDACCGLTWITTGQLTGAKKHLTSLLSVLAPFAASGIPIVGVEPSCTAVLRDDLLDLLPEDPRSALVSGATRTLAEILSAMPASARRLPSLEGVEIVAQPHCHHYSVMGWDTDQALLESLGARVTRLEGCCGLAGNFGMEAGHYDLSVAVASHSLLPMLDAQPDAVYLADGFSCRTQAAQLAGRGGVHLATLLAGYSG
;
A
#
# COMPACT_ATOMS: atom_id res chain seq x y z
N PRO A 1 -2.05 23.70 -23.11
CA PRO A 1 -1.89 22.24 -22.95
C PRO A 1 -3.23 21.58 -22.61
N ASP A 2 -3.84 20.94 -23.62
CA ASP A 2 -4.97 20.03 -23.38
C ASP A 2 -4.39 18.85 -22.60
N GLY A 3 -4.88 18.62 -21.37
CA GLY A 3 -4.37 17.65 -20.39
C GLY A 3 -4.49 16.18 -20.82
N ALA A 4 -3.90 15.84 -21.96
CA ALA A 4 -3.71 14.51 -22.51
C ALA A 4 -2.27 14.02 -22.26
N GLY A 5 -1.62 14.51 -21.20
CA GLY A 5 -0.51 13.79 -20.58
C GLY A 5 -1.04 12.44 -20.13
N GLY A 6 -0.45 11.35 -20.63
CA GLY A 6 -0.93 10.00 -20.40
C GLY A 6 -0.93 9.67 -18.91
N GLY A 7 -2.08 9.84 -18.24
CA GLY A 7 -2.27 9.69 -16.79
C GLY A 7 -1.97 8.30 -16.21
N ASP A 8 -1.49 7.36 -17.02
CA ASP A 8 -1.12 6.00 -16.64
C ASP A 8 0.40 5.75 -16.63
N GLN A 9 1.24 6.75 -16.91
CA GLN A 9 2.70 6.59 -16.86
C GLN A 9 3.24 6.72 -15.43
N GLN A 10 4.25 5.91 -15.09
CA GLN A 10 4.88 5.93 -13.78
C GLN A 10 5.64 7.25 -13.57
N ALA A 11 5.26 8.00 -12.54
CA ALA A 11 5.93 9.25 -12.18
C ALA A 11 6.90 9.05 -11.01
N TRP A 12 8.06 9.68 -11.10
CA TRP A 12 9.20 9.49 -10.21
C TRP A 12 9.47 10.74 -9.38
N PRO A 13 9.94 10.61 -8.12
CA PRO A 13 10.66 11.69 -7.48
C PRO A 13 11.94 11.96 -8.27
N GLY A 14 12.26 13.23 -8.49
CA GLY A 14 13.45 13.59 -9.26
C GLY A 14 13.91 15.01 -9.01
N PHE A 15 12.96 15.94 -8.83
CA PHE A 15 13.24 17.34 -8.52
C PHE A 15 12.27 17.89 -7.45
N GLU A 16 11.80 16.99 -6.59
CA GLU A 16 10.99 17.31 -5.42
C GLU A 16 11.76 18.28 -4.52
N ASP A 17 11.02 19.20 -3.92
CA ASP A 17 11.50 20.08 -2.85
C ASP A 17 12.54 21.13 -3.31
N ALA A 18 12.35 21.63 -4.53
CA ALA A 18 13.06 22.81 -5.00
C ALA A 18 12.37 24.06 -4.42
N ALA A 19 13.16 24.95 -3.81
CA ALA A 19 12.65 26.16 -3.16
C ALA A 19 13.28 27.41 -3.78
N VAL A 20 12.45 28.40 -4.12
CA VAL A 20 12.90 29.73 -4.57
C VAL A 20 12.28 30.80 -3.66
N PRO A 21 12.84 32.02 -3.59
CA PRO A 21 12.17 33.14 -2.93
C PRO A 21 10.72 33.26 -3.43
N PRO A 22 9.70 33.40 -2.55
CA PRO A 22 8.29 33.40 -2.95
C PRO A 22 7.96 34.43 -4.05
N GLU A 23 8.64 35.58 -4.06
CA GLU A 23 8.53 36.61 -5.09
C GLU A 23 8.99 36.14 -6.49
N ASN A 24 9.88 35.16 -6.57
CA ASN A 24 10.40 34.59 -7.81
C ASN A 24 9.64 33.33 -8.26
N LEU A 25 8.78 32.76 -7.40
CA LEU A 25 8.08 31.50 -7.65
C LEU A 25 7.31 31.49 -8.98
N GLY A 26 6.58 32.56 -9.28
CA GLY A 26 5.81 32.66 -10.52
C GLY A 26 6.66 32.73 -11.79
N ALA A 27 7.89 33.22 -11.70
CA ALA A 27 8.85 33.20 -12.81
C ALA A 27 9.49 31.81 -12.94
N TYR A 28 9.96 31.26 -11.82
CA TYR A 28 10.51 29.90 -11.74
C TYR A 28 9.56 28.85 -12.31
N LEU A 29 8.27 28.86 -11.92
CA LEU A 29 7.30 27.88 -12.40
C LEU A 29 7.10 27.96 -13.92
N ARG A 30 7.15 29.15 -14.52
CA ARG A 30 7.04 29.30 -15.98
C ARG A 30 8.26 28.72 -16.69
N ASP A 31 9.45 29.02 -16.20
CA ASP A 31 10.70 28.51 -16.79
C ASP A 31 10.83 27.00 -16.60
N PHE A 32 10.45 26.48 -15.43
CA PHE A 32 10.43 25.04 -15.15
C PHE A 32 9.40 24.30 -16.01
N THR A 33 8.20 24.86 -16.21
CA THR A 33 7.19 24.29 -17.11
C THR A 33 7.66 24.30 -18.56
N ALA A 34 8.30 25.39 -19.01
CA ALA A 34 8.88 25.45 -20.35
C ALA A 34 10.01 24.42 -20.54
N LEU A 35 10.82 24.17 -19.50
CA LEU A 35 11.84 23.13 -19.52
C LEU A 35 11.22 21.72 -19.60
N MET A 36 10.14 21.47 -18.87
CA MET A 36 9.38 20.22 -18.95
C MET A 36 8.86 19.98 -20.37
N GLU A 37 8.30 21.01 -21.02
CA GLU A 37 7.88 20.94 -22.43
C GLU A 37 9.06 20.70 -23.38
N GLU A 38 10.20 21.37 -23.18
CA GLU A 38 11.41 21.22 -24.01
C GLU A 38 11.96 19.78 -23.97
N TYR A 39 11.94 19.16 -22.78
CA TYR A 39 12.44 17.81 -22.57
C TYR A 39 11.37 16.72 -22.79
N ASP A 40 10.14 17.07 -23.16
CA ASP A 40 9.02 16.13 -23.25
C ASP A 40 8.84 15.31 -21.96
N ILE A 41 8.92 15.97 -20.80
CA ILE A 41 8.73 15.38 -19.48
C ILE A 41 7.47 15.97 -18.85
N ASP A 42 6.44 15.13 -18.72
CA ASP A 42 5.23 15.49 -17.98
C ASP A 42 5.45 15.37 -16.46
N GLY A 43 4.63 16.06 -15.68
CA GLY A 43 4.72 15.99 -14.23
C GLY A 43 3.64 16.74 -13.47
N LEU A 44 3.40 16.25 -12.24
CA LEU A 44 2.46 16.84 -11.30
C LEU A 44 3.20 17.71 -10.30
N LEU A 45 2.92 19.02 -10.31
CA LEU A 45 3.44 19.99 -9.35
C LEU A 45 2.50 20.10 -8.14
N TYR A 46 3.08 20.07 -6.94
CA TYR A 46 2.38 20.21 -5.66
C TYR A 46 3.33 20.81 -4.62
N GLY A 47 2.85 21.17 -3.42
CA GLY A 47 3.71 21.56 -2.31
C GLY A 47 3.35 22.89 -1.67
N HIS A 48 4.32 23.45 -0.95
CA HIS A 48 4.16 24.62 -0.09
C HIS A 48 4.42 25.91 -0.88
N PHE A 49 3.58 26.18 -1.88
CA PHE A 49 3.75 27.35 -2.75
C PHE A 49 3.83 28.69 -1.99
N GLY A 50 3.18 28.80 -0.81
CA GLY A 50 3.29 29.98 0.05
C GLY A 50 4.70 30.25 0.57
N ASP A 51 5.52 29.20 0.69
CA ASP A 51 6.91 29.25 1.15
C ASP A 51 7.91 29.20 -0.01
N GLY A 52 7.43 29.22 -1.26
CA GLY A 52 8.27 29.11 -2.45
C GLY A 52 8.81 27.70 -2.73
N CYS A 53 8.36 26.68 -1.98
CA CYS A 53 8.78 25.28 -2.15
C CYS A 53 7.83 24.50 -3.07
N VAL A 54 8.42 23.80 -4.03
CA VAL A 54 7.73 23.01 -5.06
C VAL A 54 8.20 21.56 -5.01
N HIS A 55 7.23 20.66 -4.91
CA HIS A 55 7.37 19.23 -5.10
C HIS A 55 6.86 18.83 -6.48
N VAL A 56 7.47 17.81 -7.08
CA VAL A 56 7.13 17.39 -8.44
C VAL A 56 7.35 15.89 -8.65
N ARG A 57 6.31 15.24 -9.15
CA ARG A 57 6.38 13.88 -9.69
C ARG A 57 6.58 13.96 -11.19
N LEU A 58 7.69 13.41 -11.70
CA LEU A 58 8.11 13.55 -13.09
C LEU A 58 8.02 12.22 -13.83
N ALA A 59 7.43 12.21 -15.03
CA ALA A 59 7.40 11.06 -15.93
C ALA A 59 8.76 10.86 -16.63
N MET A 60 9.82 10.63 -15.86
CA MET A 60 11.17 10.41 -16.36
C MET A 60 11.32 9.01 -17.00
N PRO A 61 11.85 8.90 -18.23
CA PRO A 61 12.12 7.61 -18.86
C PRO A 61 13.37 6.98 -18.22
N LEU A 62 13.21 6.01 -17.33
CA LEU A 62 14.30 5.37 -16.59
C LEU A 62 14.55 3.92 -17.01
N GLU A 63 13.91 3.47 -18.08
CA GLU A 63 13.94 2.09 -18.56
C GLU A 63 15.11 1.82 -19.52
N THR A 64 15.66 2.87 -20.16
CA THR A 64 16.75 2.75 -21.14
C THR A 64 17.94 3.63 -20.77
N PRO A 65 19.17 3.27 -21.18
CA PRO A 65 20.34 4.13 -20.99
C PRO A 65 20.16 5.55 -21.56
N GLU A 66 19.51 5.67 -22.72
CA GLU A 66 19.22 6.96 -23.36
C GLU A 66 18.22 7.77 -22.54
N GLY A 67 17.16 7.13 -22.03
CA GLY A 67 16.18 7.77 -21.15
C GLY A 67 16.81 8.24 -19.84
N VAL A 68 17.70 7.44 -19.26
CA VAL A 68 18.45 7.81 -18.04
C VAL A 68 19.33 9.04 -18.29
N ALA A 69 20.06 9.07 -19.42
CA ALA A 69 20.86 10.22 -19.80
C ALA A 69 19.99 11.47 -20.03
N HIS A 70 18.85 11.31 -20.70
CA HIS A 70 17.85 12.37 -20.92
C HIS A 70 17.32 12.93 -19.60
N SER A 71 16.93 12.05 -18.68
CA SER A 71 16.43 12.41 -17.34
C SER A 71 17.48 13.15 -16.52
N ARG A 72 18.74 12.72 -16.58
CA ARG A 72 19.85 13.41 -15.91
C ARG A 72 20.10 14.79 -16.50
N ALA A 73 20.08 14.94 -17.82
CA ALA A 73 20.22 16.24 -18.48
C ALA A 73 19.11 17.22 -18.09
N PHE A 74 17.86 16.74 -18.03
CA PHE A 74 16.72 17.51 -17.52
C PHE A 74 16.98 18.01 -16.08
N LEU A 75 17.36 17.12 -15.16
CA LEU A 75 17.58 17.47 -13.76
C LEU A 75 18.74 18.46 -13.57
N GLN A 76 19.79 18.36 -14.38
CA GLN A 76 20.87 19.35 -14.40
C GLN A 76 20.41 20.72 -14.90
N SER A 77 19.54 20.77 -15.92
CA SER A 77 18.96 22.01 -16.43
C SER A 77 17.96 22.62 -15.44
N ALA A 78 17.14 21.80 -14.79
CA ALA A 78 16.24 22.23 -13.73
C ALA A 78 16.99 22.85 -12.55
N ALA A 79 18.12 22.25 -12.15
CA ALA A 79 19.01 22.81 -11.12
C ALA A 79 19.57 24.18 -11.49
N ARG A 80 19.95 24.39 -12.75
CA ARG A 80 20.39 25.70 -13.25
C ARG A 80 19.28 26.74 -13.21
N ILE A 81 18.06 26.38 -13.62
CA ILE A 81 16.89 27.27 -13.55
C ILE A 81 16.62 27.65 -12.09
N CYS A 82 16.55 26.68 -11.19
CA CYS A 82 16.32 26.92 -9.76
C CYS A 82 17.37 27.89 -9.17
N ALA A 83 18.66 27.65 -9.44
CA ALA A 83 19.74 28.53 -9.00
C ALA A 83 19.66 29.94 -9.60
N ALA A 84 19.27 30.08 -10.88
CA ALA A 84 19.10 31.38 -11.53
C ALA A 84 17.99 32.24 -10.89
N HIS A 85 16.99 31.59 -10.29
CA HIS A 85 15.94 32.25 -9.49
C HIS A 85 16.32 32.48 -8.03
N GLY A 86 17.59 32.25 -7.66
CA GLY A 86 18.10 32.38 -6.30
C GLY A 86 17.64 31.26 -5.36
N GLY A 87 17.27 30.11 -5.91
CA GLY A 87 16.72 28.98 -5.17
C GLY A 87 17.72 27.89 -4.78
N SER A 88 17.19 26.90 -4.06
CA SER A 88 17.84 25.66 -3.67
C SER A 88 17.14 24.45 -4.28
N VAL A 89 17.93 23.46 -4.70
CA VAL A 89 17.45 22.14 -5.19
C VAL A 89 17.02 21.18 -4.06
N SER A 90 17.09 21.65 -2.81
CA SER A 90 16.71 20.97 -1.56
C SER A 90 16.30 22.01 -0.51
N GLY A 91 15.03 22.04 -0.13
CA GLY A 91 14.44 23.02 0.81
C GLY A 91 14.02 22.43 2.17
N GLU A 92 13.51 21.21 2.18
CA GLU A 92 12.96 20.46 3.32
C GLU A 92 13.65 19.09 3.51
N HIS A 93 13.90 18.38 2.41
CA HIS A 93 14.45 17.03 2.39
C HIS A 93 15.95 17.07 2.15
N GLY A 94 16.70 16.22 2.87
CA GLY A 94 18.16 16.26 2.85
C GLY A 94 18.78 15.95 1.48
N ASP A 95 19.91 16.60 1.23
CA ASP A 95 20.76 16.36 0.07
C ASP A 95 21.43 14.98 0.14
N GLY A 96 20.88 14.03 -0.62
CA GLY A 96 21.42 12.66 -0.74
C GLY A 96 22.12 12.42 -2.07
N ARG A 97 22.24 11.14 -2.46
CA ARG A 97 22.73 10.75 -3.80
C ARG A 97 21.92 11.38 -4.94
N ALA A 98 20.62 11.61 -4.72
CA ALA A 98 19.73 12.19 -5.71
C ALA A 98 19.92 13.70 -5.93
N ARG A 99 20.74 14.37 -5.12
CA ARG A 99 20.97 15.84 -5.18
C ARG A 99 22.44 16.24 -5.19
N GLY A 100 23.32 15.41 -4.64
CA GLY A 100 24.74 15.74 -4.50
C GLY A 100 25.39 16.23 -5.80
N GLU A 101 25.04 15.62 -6.94
CA GLU A 101 25.52 16.07 -8.24
C GLU A 101 25.09 17.52 -8.56
N LEU A 102 23.84 17.87 -8.26
CA LEU A 102 23.18 19.13 -8.65
C LEU A 102 23.63 20.34 -7.82
N LEU A 103 24.17 20.11 -6.63
CA LEU A 103 24.62 21.15 -5.72
C LEU A 103 25.66 22.12 -6.32
N ARG A 104 26.43 21.68 -7.33
CA ARG A 104 27.40 22.52 -8.06
C ARG A 104 26.77 23.69 -8.84
N PHE A 105 25.46 23.65 -9.07
CA PHE A 105 24.74 24.73 -9.76
C PHE A 105 24.31 25.84 -8.79
N MET A 106 24.23 25.55 -7.48
CA MET A 106 23.85 26.51 -6.44
C MET A 106 25.06 27.02 -5.64
N TYR A 107 26.03 26.15 -5.35
CA TYR A 107 27.17 26.50 -4.50
C TYR A 107 28.44 26.74 -5.30
N SER A 108 29.25 27.71 -4.85
CA SER A 108 30.57 27.97 -5.43
C SER A 108 31.54 26.80 -5.12
N PRO A 109 32.58 26.59 -5.95
CA PRO A 109 33.58 25.56 -5.70
C PRO A 109 34.23 25.63 -4.30
N GLU A 110 34.39 26.83 -3.74
CA GLU A 110 34.94 27.05 -2.39
C GLU A 110 33.99 26.54 -1.30
N MET A 111 32.68 26.71 -1.48
CA MET A 111 31.67 26.15 -0.56
C MET A 111 31.66 24.63 -0.61
N LEU A 112 31.81 24.04 -1.80
CA LEU A 112 31.88 22.60 -1.97
C LEU A 112 33.13 22.00 -1.34
N ASP A 113 34.28 22.68 -1.49
CA ASP A 113 35.51 22.31 -0.78
C ASP A 113 35.34 22.41 0.74
N LEU A 114 34.62 23.42 1.23
CA LEU A 114 34.31 23.56 2.65
C LEU A 114 33.47 22.38 3.15
N PHE A 115 32.47 21.91 2.39
CA PHE A 115 31.69 20.72 2.76
C PHE A 115 32.59 19.48 2.90
N ALA A 116 33.50 19.27 1.95
CA ALA A 116 34.46 18.17 1.99
C ALA A 116 35.43 18.26 3.18
N ARG A 117 35.89 19.47 3.53
CA ARG A 117 36.74 19.71 4.73
C ARG A 117 35.97 19.49 6.02
N VAL A 118 34.72 19.93 6.11
CA VAL A 118 33.85 19.66 7.26
C VAL A 118 33.66 18.15 7.42
N LYS A 119 33.39 17.41 6.34
CA LYS A 119 33.30 15.95 6.38
C LYS A 119 34.61 15.32 6.88
N HIS A 120 35.76 15.81 6.43
CA HIS A 120 37.07 15.31 6.87
C HIS A 120 37.29 15.42 8.38
N VAL A 121 36.76 16.46 9.05
CA VAL A 121 36.87 16.62 10.51
C VAL A 121 36.16 15.48 11.25
N PHE A 122 35.02 15.00 10.73
CA PHE A 122 34.20 13.98 11.39
C PHE A 122 34.42 12.56 10.86
N ASP A 123 34.85 12.42 9.61
CA ASP A 123 34.92 11.16 8.87
C ASP A 123 36.13 11.13 7.91
N PRO A 124 37.36 11.22 8.44
CA PRO A 124 38.57 11.28 7.60
C PRO A 124 38.76 10.00 6.76
N ASP A 125 38.26 8.86 7.25
CA ASP A 125 38.36 7.56 6.59
C ASP A 125 37.19 7.25 5.62
N ASN A 126 36.25 8.20 5.44
CA ASN A 126 35.09 8.09 4.55
C ASN A 126 34.17 6.88 4.82
N LEU A 127 33.97 6.55 6.10
CA LEU A 127 33.12 5.43 6.53
C LEU A 127 31.64 5.84 6.64
N LEU A 128 31.35 7.13 6.82
CA LEU A 128 29.99 7.63 7.02
C LEU A 128 29.38 8.08 5.69
N ASN A 129 28.58 7.21 5.07
CA ASN A 129 27.86 7.46 3.80
C ASN A 129 28.76 7.87 2.62
N PRO A 130 29.71 7.01 2.18
CA PRO A 130 30.53 7.29 1.00
C PRO A 130 29.67 7.49 -0.26
N GLY A 131 30.12 8.41 -1.13
CA GLY A 131 29.44 8.77 -2.37
C GLY A 131 28.29 9.78 -2.22
N VAL A 132 28.02 10.25 -0.99
CA VAL A 132 26.94 11.20 -0.68
C VAL A 132 27.53 12.55 -0.30
N LEU A 133 27.02 13.63 -0.92
CA LEU A 133 27.36 15.03 -0.67
C LEU A 133 28.81 15.45 -0.98
N ALA A 134 29.79 14.82 -0.37
CA ALA A 134 31.22 15.04 -0.62
C ALA A 134 32.03 13.86 -0.06
N SER A 135 33.24 13.64 -0.57
CA SER A 135 34.28 12.85 0.09
C SER A 135 35.11 13.72 1.03
N PRO A 136 35.70 13.17 2.11
CA PRO A 136 36.51 13.94 3.04
C PRO A 136 37.76 14.45 2.32
N MET A 137 38.07 15.73 2.52
CA MET A 137 39.23 16.38 1.91
C MET A 137 40.05 17.10 2.97
N ASP A 138 41.36 16.83 2.99
CA ASP A 138 42.28 17.51 3.89
C ASP A 138 42.65 18.93 3.41
N GLU A 139 43.37 19.67 4.24
CA GLU A 139 43.77 21.05 3.93
C GLU A 139 44.73 21.13 2.73
N ALA A 140 45.56 20.09 2.53
CA ALA A 140 46.57 20.08 1.47
C ALA A 140 45.91 19.92 0.10
N GLU A 141 44.95 19.00 0.00
CA GLU A 141 44.13 18.79 -1.19
C GLU A 141 43.24 20.01 -1.49
N ALA A 142 42.61 20.58 -0.47
CA ALA A 142 41.83 21.83 -0.61
C ALA A 142 42.69 22.97 -1.19
N ALA A 143 43.88 23.19 -0.62
CA ALA A 143 44.81 24.21 -1.12
C ALA A 143 45.29 23.91 -2.55
N SER A 144 45.43 22.63 -2.92
CA SER A 144 45.77 22.22 -4.28
C SER A 144 44.69 22.62 -5.29
N ARG A 145 43.43 22.32 -4.97
CA ARG A 145 42.27 22.65 -5.81
C ARG A 145 42.09 24.16 -5.96
N ALA A 146 42.22 24.91 -4.87
CA ALA A 146 42.20 26.37 -4.91
C ALA A 146 43.28 26.94 -5.85
N ARG A 147 44.51 26.43 -5.78
CA ARG A 147 45.60 26.82 -6.70
C ARG A 147 45.27 26.48 -8.16
N ALA A 148 44.70 25.30 -8.41
CA ALA A 148 44.30 24.89 -9.76
C ALA A 148 43.26 25.84 -10.36
N ARG A 149 42.27 26.30 -9.59
CA ARG A 149 41.29 27.30 -10.04
C ARG A 149 41.91 28.62 -10.40
N VAL A 150 42.82 29.13 -9.56
CA VAL A 150 43.54 30.39 -9.83
C VAL A 150 44.37 30.28 -11.12
N LEU A 151 45.00 29.13 -11.37
CA LEU A 151 45.75 28.88 -12.60
C LEU A 151 44.82 28.80 -13.82
N ALA A 152 43.69 28.09 -13.71
CA ALA A 152 42.70 27.99 -14.79
C ALA A 152 42.12 29.36 -15.17
N ALA A 153 41.75 30.18 -14.18
CA ALA A 153 41.26 31.54 -14.39
C ALA A 153 42.29 32.45 -15.08
N ARG A 154 43.59 32.21 -14.86
CA ARG A 154 44.69 32.93 -15.52
C ARG A 154 45.01 32.42 -16.93
N SER A 155 44.59 31.20 -17.25
CA SER A 155 44.86 30.53 -18.53
C SER A 155 43.78 30.81 -19.59
N GLY A 156 42.58 31.22 -19.16
CA GLY A 156 41.53 31.74 -20.04
C GLY A 156 41.84 33.17 -20.48
N GLY A 157 42.53 33.32 -21.61
CA GLY A 157 42.89 34.62 -22.21
C GLY A 157 41.73 35.37 -22.88
N PRO A 158 41.94 36.63 -23.33
CA PRO A 158 40.91 37.67 -23.41
C PRO A 158 40.24 37.85 -24.79
N ASP A 159 39.56 36.84 -25.33
CA ASP A 159 38.71 37.00 -26.54
C ASP A 159 37.22 36.76 -26.23
N GLY A 160 36.70 37.40 -25.17
CA GLY A 160 35.30 37.26 -24.77
C GLY A 160 34.82 38.28 -23.76
N LEU A 161 35.02 39.57 -24.02
CA LEU A 161 34.45 40.67 -23.22
C LEU A 161 33.63 41.62 -24.08
N THR A 162 32.39 41.25 -24.33
CA THR A 162 31.26 42.20 -24.37
C THR A 162 30.01 41.53 -23.81
N ALA A 163 29.83 41.55 -22.48
CA ALA A 163 28.51 41.57 -21.86
C ALA A 163 28.60 41.96 -20.37
N ASN A 164 27.96 43.09 -20.06
CA ASN A 164 27.41 43.54 -18.78
C ASN A 164 28.36 43.97 -17.65
N GLY A 165 28.37 45.29 -17.44
CA GLY A 165 28.88 45.92 -16.24
C GLY A 165 27.91 45.81 -15.05
N ALA A 166 28.47 45.61 -13.87
CA ALA A 166 28.32 46.50 -12.71
C ALA A 166 29.37 46.05 -11.68
N ALA A 167 30.20 46.99 -11.24
CA ALA A 167 31.38 46.74 -10.42
C ALA A 167 31.03 46.43 -8.96
N ALA A 168 31.69 45.39 -8.42
CA ALA A 168 31.80 45.15 -6.99
C ALA A 168 32.95 45.99 -6.40
N THR A 169 32.67 46.77 -5.36
CA THR A 169 33.68 47.47 -4.55
C THR A 169 34.36 46.49 -3.61
N ALA A 170 35.64 46.18 -3.86
CA ALA A 170 36.53 45.50 -2.92
C ALA A 170 37.41 46.52 -2.19
N LEU A 171 37.27 46.54 -0.87
CA LEU A 171 38.21 47.14 0.09
C LEU A 171 39.51 46.33 0.08
N THR A 172 40.66 47.01 0.05
CA THR A 172 41.96 46.41 0.41
C THR A 172 42.62 47.27 1.48
N ASP A 173 43.17 46.57 2.49
CA ASP A 173 43.96 47.11 3.59
C ASP A 173 45.30 47.70 3.12
N HIS A 174 45.75 48.74 3.83
CA HIS A 174 47.12 49.23 3.80
C HIS A 174 47.62 49.50 5.22
N ASP A 175 48.73 48.87 5.59
CA ASP A 175 49.61 49.28 6.69
C ASP A 175 50.76 50.12 6.13
N ASP A 176 50.92 51.37 6.58
CA ASP A 176 51.89 51.74 7.63
C ASP A 176 52.15 53.27 7.74
N ALA A 177 52.18 53.73 8.99
CA ALA A 177 52.96 54.81 9.61
C ALA A 177 52.82 56.32 9.18
N HIS A 178 52.21 57.06 10.11
CA HIS A 178 52.59 58.37 10.70
C HIS A 178 52.82 59.66 9.86
N ALA A 179 51.83 60.57 10.02
CA ALA A 179 51.92 61.94 10.56
C ALA A 179 52.70 63.04 9.80
N THR A 180 51.97 64.03 9.27
CA THR A 180 51.82 65.42 9.80
C THR A 180 51.45 66.41 8.68
N GLY A 181 50.55 67.35 8.97
CA GLY A 181 50.63 68.71 8.43
C GLY A 181 49.53 69.21 7.47
N LEU A 182 48.63 70.03 8.05
CA LEU A 182 48.08 71.30 7.53
C LEU A 182 47.02 71.29 6.39
N ALA A 183 45.87 71.87 6.74
CA ALA A 183 44.78 72.37 5.87
C ALA A 183 45.18 73.67 5.11
N PRO A 184 44.28 74.47 4.47
CA PRO A 184 42.85 74.29 4.13
C PRO A 184 42.43 74.82 2.72
N ALA A 185 41.10 74.89 2.47
CA ALA A 185 40.37 75.75 1.50
C ALA A 185 40.34 75.25 0.03
N ASP A 186 39.28 75.42 -0.79
CA ASP A 186 38.14 76.34 -0.75
C ASP A 186 37.02 75.86 -1.73
N SER A 187 35.77 76.14 -1.37
CA SER A 187 34.65 76.69 -2.17
C SER A 187 34.43 76.35 -3.66
N ALA A 188 33.19 75.90 -3.98
CA ALA A 188 32.18 76.60 -4.82
C ALA A 188 31.45 75.80 -5.94
N LEU A 189 30.12 75.75 -5.79
CA LEU A 189 29.03 76.07 -6.74
C LEU A 189 28.79 75.24 -8.05
N GLN A 190 27.67 74.48 -8.03
CA GLN A 190 26.48 74.40 -8.95
C GLN A 190 26.49 75.09 -10.36
N PRO A 191 25.46 74.91 -11.23
CA PRO A 191 24.70 73.74 -11.75
C PRO A 191 24.43 73.85 -13.30
N ASN A 192 23.72 72.90 -13.94
CA ASN A 192 22.60 73.15 -14.91
C ASN A 192 22.17 71.92 -15.74
N ASP A 193 20.85 71.64 -15.68
CA ASP A 193 19.85 71.37 -16.73
C ASP A 193 20.21 70.75 -18.09
N ALA A 194 19.46 69.72 -18.50
CA ALA A 194 18.51 69.76 -19.63
C ALA A 194 17.83 68.38 -19.88
N ALA A 195 16.62 68.45 -20.44
CA ALA A 195 15.61 67.40 -20.55
C ALA A 195 15.57 66.65 -21.90
N ALA A 196 14.75 65.58 -21.91
CA ALA A 196 13.80 65.16 -22.96
C ALA A 196 14.09 63.89 -23.82
N ASN A 197 13.17 62.93 -23.65
CA ASN A 197 12.36 62.17 -24.64
C ASN A 197 12.89 61.05 -25.56
N ASP A 198 11.97 60.07 -25.69
CA ASP A 198 11.59 59.19 -26.82
C ASP A 198 12.09 57.73 -26.89
N SER A 199 11.09 56.83 -26.87
CA SER A 199 11.11 55.38 -27.20
C SER A 199 11.09 55.12 -28.73
N PRO A 200 10.83 53.88 -29.23
CA PRO A 200 11.57 52.60 -29.25
C PRO A 200 11.98 52.24 -30.72
N PRO A 201 12.41 51.00 -31.09
CA PRO A 201 11.45 49.95 -31.49
C PRO A 201 11.92 48.48 -31.34
N SER A 202 10.96 47.53 -31.39
CA SER A 202 11.18 46.12 -31.80
C SER A 202 11.34 46.04 -33.34
N PRO A 203 11.87 44.95 -33.98
CA PRO A 203 11.05 43.74 -34.20
C PRO A 203 11.79 42.39 -34.48
N ASP A 204 10.95 41.34 -34.55
CA ASP A 204 10.93 40.17 -35.43
C ASP A 204 11.86 38.94 -35.31
N VAL A 205 11.14 37.81 -35.35
CA VAL A 205 11.54 36.40 -35.47
C VAL A 205 11.34 35.96 -36.92
N SER A 206 12.29 35.22 -37.51
CA SER A 206 12.02 34.06 -38.40
C SER A 206 13.30 33.42 -38.96
N GLY A 207 13.31 32.08 -39.00
CA GLY A 207 13.87 31.35 -40.15
C GLY A 207 14.97 30.31 -39.92
N ALA A 208 14.55 29.04 -39.99
CA ALA A 208 15.19 27.89 -40.65
C ALA A 208 16.15 26.96 -39.89
N ALA A 209 15.81 25.67 -40.02
CA ALA A 209 16.46 24.48 -39.51
C ALA A 209 17.79 24.15 -40.20
N GLY A 210 18.70 23.50 -39.47
CA GLY A 210 19.82 22.76 -40.05
C GLY A 210 20.97 22.44 -39.10
N GLY A 211 21.06 21.19 -38.66
CA GLY A 211 22.33 20.44 -38.52
C GLY A 211 23.34 20.83 -37.43
N THR A 212 23.50 19.90 -36.48
CA THR A 212 24.74 19.56 -35.76
C THR A 212 25.44 20.63 -34.92
N GLY A 213 25.44 20.39 -33.59
CA GLY A 213 26.54 20.75 -32.72
C GLY A 213 26.33 22.00 -31.87
N LEU A 214 26.13 21.79 -30.56
CA LEU A 214 26.72 22.63 -29.54
C LEU A 214 27.29 21.71 -28.46
N ALA A 215 28.53 21.29 -28.72
CA ALA A 215 29.46 20.89 -27.68
C ALA A 215 29.75 22.13 -26.78
N PRO A 216 30.14 21.93 -25.52
CA PRO A 216 30.12 22.95 -24.48
C PRO A 216 31.23 23.99 -24.70
N ALA A 217 30.89 25.27 -24.61
CA ALA A 217 31.87 26.34 -24.51
C ALA A 217 32.21 26.55 -23.03
N ASP A 218 33.39 26.07 -22.64
CA ASP A 218 34.23 26.46 -21.50
C ASP A 218 33.56 26.91 -20.20
N GLY A 219 33.38 25.91 -19.32
CA GLY A 219 32.93 26.08 -17.94
C GLY A 219 32.55 24.73 -17.36
N ALA A 220 33.43 23.73 -17.42
CA ALA A 220 33.20 22.46 -16.74
C ALA A 220 33.13 22.74 -15.24
N LEU A 221 31.92 22.94 -14.71
CA LEU A 221 31.68 23.10 -13.29
C LEU A 221 32.33 21.91 -12.59
N GLU A 222 33.27 22.21 -11.71
CA GLU A 222 34.06 21.22 -10.99
C GLU A 222 33.12 20.25 -10.26
N LEU A 223 33.26 18.94 -10.54
CA LEU A 223 32.51 17.93 -9.79
C LEU A 223 32.96 17.96 -8.34
N GLN A 224 32.00 17.87 -7.42
CA GLN A 224 32.30 17.72 -6.01
C GLN A 224 33.14 16.44 -5.79
N PRO A 225 34.20 16.51 -4.96
CA PRO A 225 35.05 15.35 -4.71
C PRO A 225 34.24 14.13 -4.27
N GLY A 226 34.38 13.02 -5.00
CA GLY A 226 33.78 11.73 -4.69
C GLY A 226 32.26 11.73 -4.50
N VAL A 227 31.55 12.65 -5.18
CA VAL A 227 30.10 12.57 -5.37
C VAL A 227 29.80 11.69 -6.59
N ASP A 228 28.90 10.74 -6.41
CA ASP A 228 28.43 9.90 -7.50
C ASP A 228 27.57 10.71 -8.48
N PRO A 229 27.68 10.45 -9.79
CA PRO A 229 26.67 10.86 -10.76
C PRO A 229 25.26 10.46 -10.34
N LEU A 230 24.27 11.31 -10.62
CA LEU A 230 22.87 11.12 -10.25
C LEU A 230 22.26 9.85 -10.85
N ASP A 231 22.79 9.39 -11.99
CA ASP A 231 22.40 8.18 -12.69
C ASP A 231 23.14 6.91 -12.23
N ALA A 232 24.24 7.02 -11.47
CA ALA A 232 25.12 5.88 -11.18
C ALA A 232 24.45 4.76 -10.35
N ASN A 233 23.51 5.12 -9.47
CA ASN A 233 22.92 4.22 -8.48
C ASN A 233 21.38 4.14 -8.58
N LEU A 234 20.81 4.39 -9.77
CA LEU A 234 19.36 4.33 -9.97
C LEU A 234 18.84 2.90 -9.86
N ARG A 235 18.04 2.65 -8.81
CA ARG A 235 17.53 1.30 -8.49
C ARG A 235 16.68 0.69 -9.59
N ARG A 236 15.87 1.49 -10.30
CA ARG A 236 14.91 1.00 -11.29
C ARG A 236 15.57 0.55 -12.59
N VAL A 237 16.66 1.20 -13.00
CA VAL A 237 17.40 0.88 -14.23
C VAL A 237 17.95 -0.56 -14.18
N ALA A 238 18.31 -1.04 -12.99
CA ALA A 238 18.81 -2.40 -12.78
C ALA A 238 17.70 -3.46 -12.65
N ALA A 239 16.42 -3.06 -12.65
CA ALA A 239 15.30 -3.93 -12.31
C ALA A 239 14.73 -4.61 -13.57
N HIS A 240 15.12 -5.87 -13.78
CA HIS A 240 14.62 -6.66 -14.90
C HIS A 240 13.15 -7.04 -14.67
N PRO A 241 12.25 -6.86 -15.67
CA PRO A 241 10.86 -7.25 -15.54
C PRO A 241 10.72 -8.73 -15.20
N MET A 242 9.82 -9.02 -14.27
CA MET A 242 9.40 -10.36 -13.90
C MET A 242 7.88 -10.44 -14.04
N PRO A 243 7.37 -10.65 -15.27
CA PRO A 243 5.94 -10.69 -15.53
C PRO A 243 5.20 -11.70 -14.65
N ALA A 244 3.90 -11.48 -14.47
CA ALA A 244 3.00 -12.45 -13.88
C ALA A 244 3.07 -13.77 -14.66
N ASP A 245 3.24 -14.87 -13.93
CA ASP A 245 3.65 -16.15 -14.52
C ASP A 245 2.79 -17.30 -13.99
N GLY A 246 1.47 -17.13 -14.11
CA GLY A 246 0.46 -18.13 -13.70
C GLY A 246 0.09 -18.12 -12.20
N GLY A 247 0.84 -17.40 -11.37
CA GLY A 247 0.57 -17.16 -9.96
C GLY A 247 -0.42 -16.01 -9.74
N PHE A 248 0.00 -15.02 -8.94
CA PHE A 248 -0.70 -13.73 -8.83
C PHE A 248 -0.55 -12.91 -10.11
N ALA A 249 -1.58 -12.12 -10.43
CA ALA A 249 -1.62 -11.31 -11.65
C ALA A 249 -0.94 -9.95 -11.48
N PHE A 250 -0.82 -9.42 -10.27
CA PHE A 250 -0.24 -8.09 -10.02
C PHE A 250 -0.91 -6.99 -10.85
N THR A 251 -2.24 -6.99 -10.91
CA THR A 251 -3.01 -6.07 -11.77
C THR A 251 -2.72 -4.59 -11.50
N HIS A 252 -2.49 -4.24 -10.23
CA HIS A 252 -2.11 -2.88 -9.82
C HIS A 252 -0.65 -2.50 -10.14
N ASP A 253 0.16 -3.43 -10.66
CA ASP A 253 1.58 -3.25 -11.00
C ASP A 253 1.84 -3.49 -12.49
N GLY A 254 0.82 -3.34 -13.33
CA GLY A 254 0.95 -3.59 -14.78
C GLY A 254 1.26 -5.05 -15.12
N GLY A 255 0.95 -5.99 -14.22
CA GLY A 255 1.26 -7.40 -14.44
C GLY A 255 2.70 -7.79 -14.15
N ASP A 256 3.45 -6.99 -13.38
CA ASP A 256 4.88 -7.19 -13.14
C ASP A 256 5.22 -7.33 -11.66
N PHE A 257 5.83 -8.46 -11.29
CA PHE A 257 6.25 -8.72 -9.91
C PHE A 257 7.43 -7.81 -9.50
N THR A 258 8.29 -7.44 -10.45
CA THR A 258 9.41 -6.51 -10.18
C THR A 258 8.89 -5.13 -9.79
N ALA A 259 7.87 -4.61 -10.47
CA ALA A 259 7.18 -3.37 -10.10
C ALA A 259 6.55 -3.47 -8.70
N ALA A 260 5.88 -4.57 -8.39
CA ALA A 260 5.27 -4.80 -7.08
C ALA A 260 6.29 -4.70 -5.93
N VAL A 261 7.42 -5.43 -6.01
CA VAL A 261 8.43 -5.39 -4.94
C VAL A 261 9.14 -4.03 -4.84
N HIS A 262 9.15 -3.24 -5.91
CA HIS A 262 9.72 -1.90 -5.96
C HIS A 262 8.79 -0.80 -5.42
N ARG A 263 7.54 -1.11 -5.07
CA ARG A 263 6.69 -0.19 -4.28
C ARG A 263 7.34 0.24 -2.98
N CYS A 264 8.17 -0.61 -2.37
CA CYS A 264 8.84 -0.27 -1.12
C CYS A 264 9.90 0.82 -1.34
N THR A 265 9.57 2.05 -0.94
CA THR A 265 10.47 3.22 -0.98
C THR A 265 11.38 3.34 0.25
N GLY A 266 11.23 2.46 1.25
CA GLY A 266 12.10 2.40 2.41
C GLY A 266 11.75 3.33 3.58
N VAL A 267 10.53 3.91 3.60
CA VAL A 267 10.03 4.86 4.63
C VAL A 267 10.18 4.42 6.10
N GLY A 268 10.43 3.14 6.36
CA GLY A 268 10.79 2.69 7.71
C GLY A 268 9.65 2.54 8.71
N LYS A 269 8.40 2.90 8.38
CA LYS A 269 7.21 2.72 9.26
C LYS A 269 7.09 1.30 9.82
N CYS A 270 7.48 0.30 9.04
CA CYS A 270 7.50 -1.11 9.45
C CYS A 270 8.46 -1.45 10.60
N ARG A 271 9.43 -0.59 10.93
CA ARG A 271 10.29 -0.71 12.13
C ARG A 271 9.82 0.14 13.30
N ALA A 272 9.08 1.21 13.00
CA ALA A 272 8.69 2.17 14.00
C ALA A 272 7.65 1.52 14.92
N GLY A 273 7.89 1.54 16.23
CA GLY A 273 6.93 1.10 17.25
C GLY A 273 5.82 2.14 17.41
N VAL A 274 5.12 2.46 16.32
CA VAL A 274 4.01 3.40 16.32
C VAL A 274 2.81 2.69 16.95
N SER A 275 2.38 3.18 18.10
CA SER A 275 1.16 2.70 18.76
C SER A 275 -0.02 2.68 17.78
N GLY A 276 -0.83 1.63 17.81
CA GLY A 276 -1.96 1.46 16.89
C GLY A 276 -1.61 0.94 15.49
N THR A 277 -0.35 0.61 15.19
CA THR A 277 0.05 -0.04 13.92
C THR A 277 0.40 -1.52 14.12
N PHE A 278 -0.01 -2.38 13.20
CA PHE A 278 0.06 -3.84 13.30
C PHE A 278 1.34 -4.42 12.66
N MET A 279 2.34 -3.58 12.38
CA MET A 279 3.43 -3.89 11.43
C MET A 279 4.50 -4.88 11.97
N CYS A 280 4.81 -5.88 11.14
CA CYS A 280 5.91 -6.87 11.25
C CYS A 280 6.11 -7.55 12.62
N PRO A 281 5.24 -8.49 13.00
CA PRO A 281 5.39 -9.25 14.25
C PRO A 281 6.76 -9.95 14.36
N SER A 282 7.29 -10.45 13.25
CA SER A 282 8.59 -11.12 13.20
C SER A 282 9.72 -10.20 13.65
N TYR A 283 9.76 -8.96 13.15
CA TYR A 283 10.78 -7.97 13.54
C TYR A 283 10.66 -7.57 15.01
N LEU A 284 9.45 -7.44 15.55
CA LEU A 284 9.27 -7.13 16.98
C LEU A 284 9.92 -8.20 17.86
N ALA A 285 9.85 -9.46 17.43
CA ALA A 285 10.40 -10.61 18.12
C ALA A 285 11.91 -10.82 17.85
N THR A 286 12.40 -10.66 16.62
CA THR A 286 13.82 -10.93 16.28
C THR A 286 14.72 -9.72 16.39
N ARG A 287 14.18 -8.51 16.18
CA ARG A 287 14.92 -7.25 15.99
C ARG A 287 15.94 -7.29 14.85
N ASP A 288 15.84 -8.27 13.95
CA ASP A 288 16.67 -8.41 12.77
C ASP A 288 16.03 -7.68 11.58
N GLU A 289 16.79 -6.78 10.96
CA GLU A 289 16.35 -5.99 9.82
C GLU A 289 15.86 -6.85 8.64
N LYS A 290 16.39 -8.07 8.46
CA LYS A 290 15.93 -8.94 7.36
C LYS A 290 14.47 -9.39 7.52
N ASP A 291 13.96 -9.42 8.75
CA ASP A 291 12.62 -9.92 9.07
C ASP A 291 11.53 -8.82 9.03
N VAL A 292 11.92 -7.55 8.85
CA VAL A 292 10.98 -6.45 8.65
C VAL A 292 10.58 -6.33 7.17
N THR A 293 9.38 -5.79 6.88
CA THR A 293 8.86 -5.61 5.51
C THR A 293 9.88 -4.98 4.56
N ARG A 294 10.56 -3.91 4.98
CA ARG A 294 11.53 -3.23 4.10
C ARG A 294 12.79 -4.06 3.85
N GLY A 295 13.23 -4.87 4.82
CA GLY A 295 14.36 -5.78 4.64
C GLY A 295 14.01 -6.89 3.64
N ARG A 296 12.83 -7.51 3.81
CA ARG A 296 12.30 -8.50 2.86
C ARG A 296 12.12 -7.92 1.46
N ALA A 297 11.54 -6.73 1.36
CA ALA A 297 11.39 -6.04 0.09
C ALA A 297 12.75 -5.76 -0.54
N ARG A 298 13.76 -5.33 0.22
CA ARG A 298 15.10 -5.10 -0.29
C ARG A 298 15.74 -6.36 -0.86
N ILE A 299 15.60 -7.50 -0.17
CA ILE A 299 16.10 -8.80 -0.64
C ILE A 299 15.39 -9.23 -1.92
N LEU A 300 14.07 -9.05 -2.00
CA LEU A 300 13.29 -9.32 -3.22
C LEU A 300 13.66 -8.39 -4.38
N GLN A 301 13.92 -7.11 -4.11
CA GLN A 301 14.41 -6.14 -5.10
C GLN A 301 15.78 -6.55 -5.63
N GLU A 302 16.72 -6.93 -4.76
CA GLU A 302 18.03 -7.42 -5.17
C GLU A 302 17.91 -8.70 -6.03
N ALA A 303 17.01 -9.62 -5.65
CA ALA A 303 16.72 -10.83 -6.41
C ALA A 303 16.13 -10.53 -7.80
N ALA A 304 15.26 -9.52 -7.90
CA ALA A 304 14.72 -9.03 -9.16
C ALA A 304 15.80 -8.39 -10.05
N ASN A 305 16.75 -7.69 -9.41
CA ASN A 305 17.83 -7.00 -10.11
C ASN A 305 18.99 -7.95 -10.47
N SER A 306 19.03 -9.16 -9.90
CA SER A 306 20.08 -10.17 -10.09
C SER A 306 21.50 -9.67 -9.75
N GLN A 307 21.60 -8.75 -8.78
CA GLN A 307 22.87 -8.15 -8.34
C GLN A 307 23.51 -8.97 -7.23
N LEU A 308 23.30 -8.57 -5.96
CA LEU A 308 23.83 -9.29 -4.81
C LEU A 308 23.10 -10.62 -4.59
N VAL A 309 21.78 -10.60 -4.65
CA VAL A 309 20.91 -11.77 -4.62
C VAL A 309 20.62 -12.18 -6.06
N LYS A 310 20.90 -13.43 -6.44
CA LYS A 310 21.00 -13.82 -7.85
C LYS A 310 19.67 -14.09 -8.54
N ALA A 311 18.68 -14.56 -7.79
CA ALA A 311 17.39 -14.97 -8.33
C ALA A 311 16.33 -15.08 -7.23
N ILE A 312 15.06 -15.17 -7.62
CA ILE A 312 13.93 -15.28 -6.67
C ILE A 312 13.95 -16.56 -5.82
N ASP A 313 14.64 -17.60 -6.29
CA ASP A 313 14.80 -18.88 -5.61
C ASP A 313 16.13 -18.99 -4.85
N SER A 314 16.85 -17.87 -4.68
CA SER A 314 18.09 -17.84 -3.89
C SER A 314 17.79 -18.14 -2.42
N PRO A 315 18.71 -18.80 -1.69
CA PRO A 315 18.55 -19.11 -0.28
C PRO A 315 18.22 -17.89 0.59
N GLU A 316 18.81 -16.73 0.28
CA GLU A 316 18.62 -15.48 1.01
C GLU A 316 17.17 -14.99 0.94
N VAL A 317 16.49 -15.20 -0.20
CA VAL A 317 15.06 -14.88 -0.36
C VAL A 317 14.21 -15.79 0.52
N LEU A 318 14.49 -17.10 0.49
CA LEU A 318 13.73 -18.07 1.28
C LEU A 318 13.92 -17.83 2.77
N GLU A 319 15.15 -17.57 3.22
CA GLU A 319 15.47 -17.27 4.61
C GLU A 319 14.78 -15.99 5.09
N ALA A 320 14.78 -14.92 4.29
CA ALA A 320 14.14 -13.66 4.64
C ALA A 320 12.61 -13.79 4.76
N LEU A 321 12.01 -14.64 3.92
CA LEU A 321 10.56 -14.85 3.88
C LEU A 321 10.07 -15.95 4.81
N ASP A 322 10.96 -16.78 5.36
CA ASP A 322 10.62 -17.94 6.19
C ASP A 322 9.77 -17.53 7.39
N LEU A 323 10.28 -16.55 8.15
CA LEU A 323 9.65 -16.01 9.35
C LEU A 323 8.48 -15.05 9.05
N CYS A 324 7.97 -14.98 7.82
CA CYS A 324 6.83 -14.14 7.47
C CYS A 324 5.51 -14.86 7.75
N LEU A 325 4.74 -14.33 8.70
CA LEU A 325 3.45 -14.89 9.11
C LEU A 325 2.34 -14.74 8.04
N ALA A 326 2.62 -14.11 6.90
CA ALA A 326 1.62 -13.80 5.86
C ALA A 326 0.38 -13.08 6.41
N CYS A 327 0.58 -12.17 7.38
CA CYS A 327 -0.49 -11.56 8.17
C CYS A 327 -1.19 -10.36 7.49
N LYS A 328 -0.65 -9.88 6.36
CA LYS A 328 -1.12 -8.71 5.58
C LYS A 328 -1.10 -7.36 6.30
N ALA A 329 -0.51 -7.26 7.49
CA ALA A 329 -0.24 -5.99 8.17
C ALA A 329 0.38 -4.93 7.25
N CYS A 330 1.34 -5.36 6.45
CA CYS A 330 2.09 -4.49 5.56
C CYS A 330 1.25 -3.93 4.42
N SER A 331 0.24 -4.64 3.93
CA SER A 331 -0.58 -4.14 2.82
C SER A 331 -1.54 -3.04 3.30
N ALA A 332 -2.03 -3.16 4.53
CA ALA A 332 -2.92 -2.16 5.14
C ALA A 332 -2.16 -0.93 5.68
N ASP A 333 -1.06 -1.16 6.41
CA ASP A 333 -0.42 -0.08 7.18
C ASP A 333 0.70 0.63 6.42
N CYS A 334 1.25 0.02 5.37
CA CYS A 334 2.32 0.64 4.59
C CYS A 334 1.72 1.67 3.63
N PRO A 335 2.15 2.93 3.68
CA PRO A 335 1.63 3.97 2.77
C PRO A 335 1.96 3.68 1.30
N ALA A 336 2.94 2.80 1.04
CA ALA A 336 3.30 2.38 -0.31
C ALA A 336 2.54 1.12 -0.79
N GLY A 337 1.60 0.57 -0.02
CA GLY A 337 0.78 -0.58 -0.45
C GLY A 337 1.56 -1.90 -0.59
N VAL A 338 2.63 -2.10 0.19
CA VAL A 338 3.47 -3.31 0.10
C VAL A 338 2.75 -4.55 0.63
N ASP A 339 2.48 -5.54 -0.22
CA ASP A 339 1.88 -6.81 0.16
C ASP A 339 2.92 -7.95 0.24
N MET A 340 3.66 -7.99 1.35
CA MET A 340 4.67 -9.02 1.59
C MET A 340 4.09 -10.44 1.72
N ALA A 341 2.80 -10.58 2.06
CA ALA A 341 2.15 -11.89 2.12
C ALA A 341 1.99 -12.47 0.71
N ARG A 342 1.54 -11.64 -0.23
CA ARG A 342 1.46 -11.97 -1.66
C ARG A 342 2.83 -12.21 -2.25
N TYR A 343 3.81 -11.34 -1.98
CA TYR A 343 5.16 -11.50 -2.51
C TYR A 343 5.82 -12.80 -2.03
N ARG A 344 5.62 -13.16 -0.76
CA ARG A 344 6.07 -14.45 -0.24
C ARG A 344 5.44 -15.62 -0.99
N SER A 345 4.13 -15.58 -1.17
CA SER A 345 3.40 -16.66 -1.85
C SER A 345 3.85 -16.83 -3.30
N GLU A 346 4.05 -15.72 -4.03
CA GLU A 346 4.59 -15.72 -5.39
C GLU A 346 6.03 -16.25 -5.44
N ALA A 347 6.91 -15.79 -4.54
CA ALA A 347 8.29 -16.25 -4.47
C ALA A 347 8.37 -17.77 -4.23
N LEU A 348 7.54 -18.30 -3.31
CA LEU A 348 7.42 -19.74 -3.08
C LEU A 348 6.83 -20.48 -4.29
N PHE A 349 5.87 -19.87 -4.99
CA PHE A 349 5.29 -20.46 -6.19
C PHE A 349 6.30 -20.61 -7.32
N ARG A 350 7.11 -19.57 -7.58
CA ARG A 350 8.18 -19.59 -8.58
C ARG A 350 9.29 -20.56 -8.19
N THR A 351 9.75 -20.49 -6.94
CA THR A 351 10.83 -21.35 -6.42
C THR A 351 10.51 -22.83 -6.55
N TYR A 352 9.30 -23.24 -6.16
CA TYR A 352 8.93 -24.64 -6.12
C TYR A 352 8.22 -25.14 -7.37
N ARG A 353 8.32 -24.41 -8.49
CA ARG A 353 7.79 -24.87 -9.76
C ARG A 353 8.69 -25.97 -10.32
N GLY A 354 8.13 -27.17 -10.49
CA GLY A 354 8.89 -28.35 -10.94
C GLY A 354 9.88 -28.90 -9.91
N ARG A 355 9.89 -28.38 -8.67
CA ARG A 355 10.76 -28.85 -7.57
C ARG A 355 9.95 -29.49 -6.44
N MET A 356 10.61 -30.35 -5.67
CA MET A 356 10.02 -30.92 -4.45
C MET A 356 9.86 -29.85 -3.38
N ARG A 357 8.73 -29.88 -2.66
CA ARG A 357 8.45 -28.96 -1.55
C ARG A 357 8.79 -29.59 -0.20
N PRO A 358 9.06 -28.78 0.84
CA PRO A 358 9.07 -29.25 2.22
C PRO A 358 7.79 -30.02 2.57
N LEU A 359 7.91 -31.05 3.41
CA LEU A 359 6.77 -31.88 3.82
C LEU A 359 5.66 -31.05 4.48
N SER A 360 6.04 -30.03 5.26
CA SER A 360 5.11 -29.08 5.89
C SER A 360 4.18 -28.41 4.88
N HIS A 361 4.65 -28.12 3.66
CA HIS A 361 3.83 -27.51 2.61
C HIS A 361 2.74 -28.47 2.11
N TYR A 362 3.03 -29.77 2.03
CA TYR A 362 2.05 -30.78 1.62
C TYR A 362 1.05 -31.04 2.74
N THR A 363 1.53 -31.26 3.97
CA THR A 363 0.66 -31.54 5.12
C THR A 363 -0.25 -30.36 5.42
N LEU A 364 0.23 -29.12 5.29
CA LEU A 364 -0.59 -27.92 5.41
C LEU A 364 -1.50 -27.70 4.21
N GLY A 365 -0.93 -27.65 3.00
CA GLY A 365 -1.69 -27.34 1.79
C GLY A 365 -2.89 -28.27 1.67
N TRP A 366 -2.70 -29.54 2.03
CA TRP A 366 -3.73 -30.57 1.96
C TRP A 366 -4.50 -30.77 3.26
N LEU A 367 -4.24 -29.96 4.31
CA LEU A 367 -4.94 -30.02 5.58
C LEU A 367 -6.47 -30.03 5.39
N PRO A 368 -7.09 -29.15 4.58
CA PRO A 368 -8.53 -29.20 4.34
C PRO A 368 -9.03 -30.50 3.71
N ARG A 369 -8.19 -31.25 2.99
CA ARG A 369 -8.55 -32.57 2.46
C ARG A 369 -8.50 -33.62 3.58
N LEU A 370 -7.44 -33.59 4.37
CA LEU A 370 -7.22 -34.53 5.47
C LEU A 370 -8.31 -34.39 6.54
N THR A 371 -8.62 -33.16 6.97
CA THR A 371 -9.62 -32.89 8.00
C THR A 371 -11.03 -33.26 7.55
N ARG A 372 -11.35 -33.12 6.25
CA ARG A 372 -12.62 -33.61 5.68
C ARG A 372 -12.75 -35.13 5.77
N VAL A 373 -11.66 -35.87 5.55
CA VAL A 373 -11.66 -37.33 5.70
C VAL A 373 -11.89 -37.70 7.16
N THR A 374 -11.14 -37.10 8.09
CA THR A 374 -11.29 -37.39 9.53
C THR A 374 -12.67 -37.03 10.07
N ALA A 375 -13.27 -35.94 9.56
CA ALA A 375 -14.59 -35.49 9.96
C ALA A 375 -15.72 -36.37 9.39
N ARG A 376 -15.57 -36.91 8.18
CA ARG A 376 -16.62 -37.71 7.50
C ARG A 376 -16.63 -39.17 7.91
N VAL A 377 -15.47 -39.76 8.22
CA VAL A 377 -15.35 -41.17 8.59
C VAL A 377 -15.74 -41.34 10.07
N PRO A 378 -16.81 -42.08 10.40
CA PRO A 378 -17.24 -42.27 11.78
C PRO A 378 -16.12 -42.84 12.66
N GLY A 379 -15.89 -42.21 13.82
CA GLY A 379 -14.90 -42.65 14.80
C GLY A 379 -13.44 -42.25 14.52
N LEU A 380 -13.10 -41.83 13.29
CA LEU A 380 -11.72 -41.52 12.92
C LEU A 380 -11.17 -40.29 13.67
N ALA A 381 -11.93 -39.20 13.76
CA ALA A 381 -11.54 -38.02 14.56
C ALA A 381 -11.32 -38.36 16.05
N ARG A 382 -12.17 -39.23 16.62
CA ARG A 382 -12.02 -39.69 18.02
C ARG A 382 -10.72 -40.47 18.22
N ILE A 383 -10.43 -41.42 17.32
CA ILE A 383 -9.19 -42.20 17.36
C ILE A 383 -7.99 -41.25 17.21
N ALA A 384 -8.02 -40.35 16.23
CA ALA A 384 -6.96 -39.39 16.01
C ALA A 384 -6.69 -38.52 17.24
N ASN A 385 -7.73 -37.97 17.89
CA ASN A 385 -7.59 -37.19 19.11
C ASN A 385 -6.99 -38.01 20.28
N ILE A 386 -7.38 -39.28 20.44
CA ILE A 386 -6.81 -40.18 21.46
C ILE A 386 -5.33 -40.46 21.18
N VAL A 387 -4.97 -40.73 19.92
CA VAL A 387 -3.56 -40.97 19.56
C VAL A 387 -2.73 -39.70 19.76
N MET A 388 -3.28 -38.53 19.41
CA MET A 388 -2.61 -37.24 19.54
C MET A 388 -2.55 -36.72 20.99
N SER A 389 -3.33 -37.26 21.93
CA SER A 389 -3.20 -36.91 23.36
C SER A 389 -1.99 -37.57 24.02
N VAL A 390 -1.45 -38.64 23.43
CA VAL A 390 -0.26 -39.34 23.92
C VAL A 390 1.01 -38.62 23.45
N ALA A 391 1.70 -37.93 24.37
CA ALA A 391 2.81 -37.03 24.03
C ALA A 391 3.95 -37.67 23.19
N PRO A 392 4.44 -38.90 23.47
CA PRO A 392 5.43 -39.54 22.61
C PRO A 392 4.95 -39.80 21.17
N LEU A 393 3.69 -40.24 21.01
CA LEU A 393 3.11 -40.52 19.69
C LEU A 393 2.90 -39.23 18.89
N ARG A 394 2.36 -38.19 19.54
CA ARG A 394 2.22 -36.85 18.96
C ARG A 394 3.58 -36.28 18.56
N SER A 395 4.58 -36.33 19.45
CA SER A 395 5.91 -35.81 19.17
C SER A 395 6.57 -36.52 17.98
N LEU A 396 6.40 -37.84 17.86
CA LEU A 396 6.92 -38.60 16.72
C LEU A 396 6.19 -38.21 15.43
N ALA A 397 4.85 -38.17 15.47
CA ALA A 397 4.04 -37.79 14.32
C ALA A 397 4.44 -36.39 13.82
N PHE A 398 4.53 -35.40 14.72
CA PHE A 398 4.87 -34.02 14.39
C PHE A 398 6.25 -33.91 13.74
N ARG A 399 7.27 -34.59 14.26
CA ARG A 399 8.61 -34.63 13.65
C ARG A 399 8.58 -35.19 12.22
N ILE A 400 7.78 -36.23 11.96
CA ILE A 400 7.67 -36.85 10.63
C ILE A 400 7.06 -35.89 9.61
N ILE A 401 6.07 -35.09 10.03
CA ILE A 401 5.34 -34.18 9.13
C ILE A 401 5.89 -32.73 9.13
N GLY A 402 7.03 -32.49 9.80
CA GLY A 402 7.68 -31.17 9.82
C GLY A 402 7.02 -30.14 10.76
N LEU A 403 6.37 -30.60 11.83
CA LEU A 403 5.81 -29.75 12.89
C LEU A 403 6.66 -29.78 14.16
N ASP A 404 6.64 -28.70 14.94
CA ASP A 404 7.40 -28.59 16.19
C ASP A 404 6.76 -29.48 17.29
N PRO A 405 7.51 -30.44 17.88
CA PRO A 405 6.97 -31.38 18.86
C PRO A 405 6.53 -30.74 20.20
N ARG A 406 6.88 -29.48 20.46
CA ARG A 406 6.39 -28.72 21.63
C ARG A 406 4.93 -28.31 21.49
N ARG A 407 4.34 -28.40 20.29
CA ARG A 407 2.96 -28.00 20.02
C ARG A 407 1.92 -29.03 20.42
N GLY A 408 0.78 -28.55 20.89
CA GLY A 408 -0.43 -29.37 20.99
C GLY A 408 -1.09 -29.54 19.63
N MET A 409 -1.77 -30.66 19.41
CA MET A 409 -2.67 -30.80 18.24
C MET A 409 -4.02 -30.18 18.58
N PRO A 410 -4.58 -29.29 17.74
CA PRO A 410 -5.96 -28.86 17.90
C PRO A 410 -6.92 -30.05 17.80
N ALA A 411 -7.99 -30.04 18.61
CA ALA A 411 -8.97 -31.12 18.60
C ALA A 411 -9.66 -31.22 17.24
N LEU A 412 -9.76 -32.43 16.69
CA LEU A 412 -10.54 -32.70 15.48
C LEU A 412 -12.00 -32.94 15.88
N GLN A 413 -12.95 -32.28 15.22
CA GLN A 413 -14.38 -32.57 15.40
C GLN A 413 -14.83 -33.79 14.59
N SER A 414 -15.90 -34.42 15.06
CA SER A 414 -16.60 -35.49 14.31
C SER A 414 -17.82 -34.92 13.59
N GLY A 415 -17.97 -35.23 12.31
CA GLY A 415 -18.99 -34.64 11.45
C GLY A 415 -18.56 -33.31 10.84
N THR A 416 -19.40 -32.76 9.97
CA THR A 416 -19.14 -31.48 9.29
C THR A 416 -20.29 -30.51 9.51
N PHE A 417 -20.00 -29.21 9.45
CA PHE A 417 -21.02 -28.17 9.54
C PHE A 417 -22.10 -28.34 8.46
N THR A 418 -21.73 -28.64 7.21
CA THR A 418 -22.73 -28.90 6.15
C THR A 418 -23.61 -30.13 6.42
N ALA A 419 -23.12 -31.15 7.14
CA ALA A 419 -23.95 -32.29 7.54
C ALA A 419 -24.93 -31.90 8.66
N TRP A 420 -24.51 -31.03 9.58
CA TRP A 420 -25.40 -30.41 10.55
C TRP A 420 -26.47 -29.54 9.88
N ALA A 421 -26.10 -28.71 8.90
CA ALA A 421 -27.03 -27.84 8.17
C ALA A 421 -28.06 -28.65 7.36
N ARG A 422 -27.63 -29.75 6.72
CA ARG A 422 -28.54 -30.65 6.01
C ARG A 422 -29.61 -31.24 6.93
N ARG A 423 -29.26 -31.64 8.15
CA ARG A 423 -30.23 -32.16 9.13
C ARG A 423 -31.24 -31.13 9.59
N ARG A 424 -30.95 -29.84 9.42
CA ARG A 424 -31.84 -28.71 9.73
C ARG A 424 -32.53 -28.13 8.49
N ASN A 425 -32.39 -28.75 7.31
CA ASN A 425 -32.89 -28.23 6.03
C ASN A 425 -32.38 -26.83 5.66
N LEU A 426 -31.19 -26.45 6.13
CA LEU A 426 -30.58 -25.14 5.85
C LEU A 426 -29.59 -25.17 4.67
N LEU A 427 -29.17 -26.36 4.22
CA LEU A 427 -28.18 -26.50 3.15
C LEU A 427 -28.80 -26.11 1.80
N ALA A 428 -28.31 -25.05 1.18
CA ALA A 428 -28.80 -24.56 -0.11
C ALA A 428 -27.88 -25.00 -1.26
N GLY A 429 -28.35 -25.91 -2.11
CA GLY A 429 -27.61 -26.35 -3.31
C GLY A 429 -27.73 -25.37 -4.49
N SER A 430 -28.68 -24.45 -4.43
CA SER A 430 -28.96 -23.42 -5.43
C SER A 430 -29.60 -22.21 -4.74
N VAL A 431 -29.70 -21.10 -5.46
CA VAL A 431 -30.45 -19.93 -4.99
C VAL A 431 -31.91 -20.33 -4.75
N PRO A 432 -32.48 -20.06 -3.55
CA PRO A 432 -33.89 -20.30 -3.31
C PRO A 432 -34.77 -19.47 -4.25
N ALA A 433 -35.90 -20.04 -4.71
CA ALA A 433 -36.88 -19.26 -5.44
C ALA A 433 -37.43 -18.13 -4.54
N SER A 434 -37.31 -16.89 -4.98
CA SER A 434 -37.91 -15.74 -4.26
C SER A 434 -39.44 -15.85 -4.33
N ALA A 435 -40.14 -15.54 -3.23
CA ALA A 435 -41.54 -15.17 -3.33
C ALA A 435 -41.61 -13.85 -4.12
N SER A 436 -41.93 -13.94 -5.41
CA SER A 436 -42.22 -12.77 -6.23
C SER A 436 -43.35 -11.99 -5.55
N SER A 437 -43.13 -10.70 -5.28
CA SER A 437 -44.24 -9.76 -5.10
C SER A 437 -45.18 -9.88 -6.31
N ASP A 438 -46.47 -10.00 -6.03
CA ASP A 438 -47.54 -10.56 -6.85
C ASP A 438 -47.67 -10.13 -8.33
N PRO A 439 -48.40 -10.95 -9.13
CA PRO A 439 -48.56 -10.81 -10.57
C PRO A 439 -49.54 -9.69 -10.93
N ILE A 440 -49.15 -8.83 -11.87
CA ILE A 440 -50.13 -7.98 -12.58
C ILE A 440 -50.85 -8.87 -13.60
N SER A 441 -52.09 -9.22 -13.27
CA SER A 441 -53.04 -9.84 -14.19
C SER A 441 -53.36 -8.92 -15.37
N GLY A 442 -53.15 -9.45 -16.58
CA GLY A 442 -54.12 -9.32 -17.66
C GLY A 442 -54.11 -8.04 -18.48
N ALA A 443 -53.25 -7.99 -19.48
CA ALA A 443 -53.66 -7.55 -20.81
C ALA A 443 -52.91 -8.40 -21.82
N SER A 444 -53.66 -9.25 -22.51
CA SER A 444 -53.26 -9.88 -23.75
C SER A 444 -52.75 -8.82 -24.72
N ASP A 445 -51.54 -8.98 -25.23
CA ASP A 445 -51.35 -8.96 -26.68
C ASP A 445 -50.05 -9.67 -27.07
N SER A 446 -50.24 -10.58 -28.01
CA SER A 446 -49.25 -11.44 -28.64
C SER A 446 -48.19 -10.66 -29.38
N VAL A 447 -46.91 -10.96 -29.18
CA VAL A 447 -45.94 -10.87 -30.28
C VAL A 447 -44.88 -11.97 -30.18
N SER A 448 -44.75 -12.70 -31.28
CA SER A 448 -43.83 -13.80 -31.52
C SER A 448 -42.37 -13.36 -31.55
N PHE A 449 -41.50 -14.28 -31.12
CA PHE A 449 -40.08 -14.33 -31.42
C PHE A 449 -39.80 -14.15 -32.93
N ALA A 450 -38.84 -13.29 -33.25
CA ALA A 450 -37.97 -13.48 -34.41
C ALA A 450 -36.60 -12.85 -34.14
N SER A 451 -35.60 -13.73 -34.01
CA SER A 451 -34.17 -13.44 -34.11
C SER A 451 -33.83 -12.79 -35.45
N ASN A 452 -32.80 -11.93 -35.48
CA ASN A 452 -31.81 -11.82 -36.57
C ASN A 452 -30.69 -10.87 -36.12
N HIS A 453 -29.45 -11.34 -36.04
CA HIS A 453 -28.44 -11.48 -37.10
C HIS A 453 -27.77 -10.16 -37.51
N VAL A 454 -26.44 -10.20 -37.34
CA VAL A 454 -25.38 -9.28 -37.77
C VAL A 454 -25.40 -9.02 -39.28
N SER A 455 -25.07 -7.79 -39.70
CA SER A 455 -24.22 -7.35 -40.85
C SER A 455 -24.56 -5.88 -41.16
N ASP A 456 -23.66 -4.92 -40.96
CA ASP A 456 -22.56 -4.46 -41.82
C ASP A 456 -22.95 -3.33 -42.82
N ALA A 457 -22.06 -2.34 -42.85
CA ALA A 457 -21.74 -1.38 -43.90
C ALA A 457 -22.66 -0.19 -44.25
N SER A 458 -22.01 0.99 -44.22
CA SER A 458 -21.99 2.03 -45.29
C SER A 458 -22.68 3.38 -45.00
N ASN A 459 -21.82 4.40 -44.84
CA ASN A 459 -22.02 5.85 -45.06
C ASN A 459 -22.64 6.16 -46.46
N PRO A 460 -23.16 7.38 -46.81
CA PRO A 460 -22.42 8.65 -46.66
C PRO A 460 -23.20 10.01 -46.52
N ILE A 461 -22.45 11.03 -46.04
CA ILE A 461 -22.32 12.45 -46.50
C ILE A 461 -23.56 13.35 -46.67
N SER A 462 -23.60 14.48 -45.93
CA SER A 462 -23.51 15.89 -46.45
C SER A 462 -23.84 16.89 -45.32
N ASP A 463 -22.88 17.65 -44.80
CA ASP A 463 -22.50 19.02 -45.19
C ASP A 463 -23.53 20.13 -44.93
N ALA A 464 -23.21 21.02 -43.98
CA ALA A 464 -22.89 22.45 -44.23
C ALA A 464 -23.57 23.50 -43.32
N ARG A 465 -22.68 24.35 -42.76
CA ARG A 465 -22.80 25.81 -42.44
C ARG A 465 -23.49 26.23 -41.13
N GLU A 466 -23.13 27.32 -40.45
CA GLU A 466 -21.95 28.20 -40.27
C GLU A 466 -22.48 29.44 -39.49
N ARG A 467 -21.62 30.11 -38.69
CA ARG A 467 -21.73 31.50 -38.16
C ARG A 467 -22.68 31.74 -36.97
N ASP A 468 -22.43 32.60 -35.97
CA ASP A 468 -21.33 33.53 -35.66
C ASP A 468 -21.49 34.05 -34.21
N ALA A 469 -20.37 34.54 -33.64
CA ALA A 469 -20.24 35.67 -32.71
C ALA A 469 -20.62 35.58 -31.21
N ALA A 470 -19.57 35.72 -30.38
CA ALA A 470 -19.56 36.28 -29.01
C ALA A 470 -19.82 37.83 -29.05
N PRO A 471 -19.84 38.65 -27.95
CA PRO A 471 -18.90 38.62 -26.81
C PRO A 471 -19.39 39.09 -25.40
N THR A 472 -18.52 38.87 -24.37
CA THR A 472 -18.22 39.74 -23.17
C THR A 472 -19.34 40.05 -22.14
N SER A 473 -19.15 40.21 -20.82
CA SER A 473 -17.98 40.45 -19.94
C SER A 473 -18.38 40.34 -18.44
N SER A 474 -17.34 40.18 -17.61
CA SER A 474 -17.06 40.84 -16.30
C SER A 474 -17.81 40.51 -14.99
N ASP A 475 -16.96 40.19 -14.00
CA ASP A 475 -16.93 40.62 -12.60
C ASP A 475 -17.91 40.05 -11.56
N SER A 476 -17.38 39.35 -10.56
CA SER A 476 -16.87 40.01 -9.33
C SER A 476 -16.56 38.99 -8.21
N ALA A 477 -15.42 39.21 -7.55
CA ALA A 477 -15.00 38.54 -6.33
C ALA A 477 -15.82 38.98 -5.10
N ARG A 478 -16.01 38.09 -4.11
CA ARG A 478 -15.96 38.45 -2.69
C ARG A 478 -15.96 37.26 -1.72
N GLU A 479 -15.09 37.40 -0.73
CA GLU A 479 -14.90 36.63 0.50
C GLU A 479 -16.19 36.40 1.30
N ARG A 480 -16.18 35.34 2.14
CA ARG A 480 -16.71 35.40 3.51
C ARG A 480 -16.37 34.15 4.34
N GLY A 481 -15.71 34.37 5.47
CA GLY A 481 -15.84 33.54 6.67
C GLY A 481 -17.04 33.98 7.53
N GLY A 482 -17.47 33.12 8.46
CA GLY A 482 -18.35 33.50 9.57
C GLY A 482 -19.55 32.59 9.81
N THR A 483 -19.47 31.84 10.91
CA THR A 483 -20.46 31.00 11.60
C THR A 483 -21.77 31.71 12.02
N THR A 484 -22.92 31.02 12.04
CA THR A 484 -23.70 30.57 13.25
C THR A 484 -25.17 30.19 12.94
N ALA A 485 -25.62 29.08 13.58
CA ALA A 485 -26.98 28.73 14.09
C ALA A 485 -28.19 28.65 13.12
N SER A 486 -29.26 27.88 13.31
CA SER A 486 -29.69 26.76 14.19
C SER A 486 -31.14 26.48 13.75
N SER A 487 -31.50 25.23 13.42
CA SER A 487 -32.91 24.80 13.42
C SER A 487 -33.04 23.30 13.74
N ASP A 488 -34.12 23.00 14.45
CA ASP A 488 -34.37 21.92 15.39
C ASP A 488 -34.62 20.53 14.72
N PRO A 489 -33.84 19.46 15.00
CA PRO A 489 -33.92 18.18 14.28
C PRO A 489 -34.90 17.15 14.88
N ALA A 490 -35.64 17.52 15.92
CA ALA A 490 -36.39 16.54 16.72
C ALA A 490 -37.70 16.04 16.08
N ARG A 491 -38.27 16.75 15.11
CA ARG A 491 -39.58 16.40 14.50
C ARG A 491 -39.52 15.68 13.14
N GLU A 492 -38.38 15.67 12.47
CA GLU A 492 -38.20 14.94 11.19
C GLU A 492 -37.69 13.50 11.38
N ARG A 493 -37.32 13.10 12.60
CA ARG A 493 -36.78 11.75 12.90
C ARG A 493 -37.82 10.64 13.00
N GLU A 494 -39.09 10.93 13.20
CA GLU A 494 -40.12 9.89 13.34
C GLU A 494 -40.72 9.41 12.01
N ALA A 495 -40.62 10.20 10.93
CA ALA A 495 -41.12 9.80 9.61
C ALA A 495 -40.05 9.13 8.71
N ALA A 496 -38.76 9.29 9.02
CA ALA A 496 -37.64 8.75 8.23
C ALA A 496 -37.27 7.29 8.55
N THR A 497 -37.79 6.70 9.63
CA THR A 497 -37.41 5.37 10.10
C THR A 497 -38.01 4.22 9.28
N ALA A 498 -39.12 4.44 8.56
CA ALA A 498 -39.71 3.45 7.67
C ALA A 498 -38.98 3.33 6.32
N SER A 499 -38.25 4.37 5.87
CA SER A 499 -37.56 4.38 4.57
C SER A 499 -36.12 3.83 4.62
N SER A 500 -35.59 3.49 5.80
CA SER A 500 -34.15 3.19 5.96
C SER A 500 -33.73 1.73 5.70
N MET A 501 -34.68 0.79 5.53
CA MET A 501 -34.33 -0.60 5.19
C MET A 501 -34.12 -0.84 3.70
N ALA A 502 -34.61 0.05 2.82
CA ALA A 502 -34.63 -0.17 1.37
C ALA A 502 -33.30 0.18 0.67
N ASP A 503 -32.48 1.06 1.25
CA ASP A 503 -31.28 1.60 0.58
C ASP A 503 -29.97 0.91 0.97
N SER A 504 -29.98 -0.04 1.92
CA SER A 504 -28.77 -0.81 2.24
C SER A 504 -28.59 -1.95 1.23
N PRO A 505 -27.49 -1.99 0.45
CA PRO A 505 -27.24 -3.05 -0.53
C PRO A 505 -27.08 -4.44 0.12
N ILE A 506 -26.92 -4.50 1.45
CA ILE A 506 -26.87 -5.76 2.22
C ILE A 506 -28.27 -6.33 2.46
N LEU A 507 -29.30 -5.47 2.55
CA LEU A 507 -30.68 -5.86 2.92
C LEU A 507 -31.66 -5.89 1.73
N SER A 508 -31.18 -5.48 0.55
CA SER A 508 -31.97 -5.40 -0.69
C SER A 508 -32.09 -6.73 -1.46
N GLY A 509 -31.41 -7.78 -0.99
CA GLY A 509 -31.47 -9.13 -1.59
C GLY A 509 -32.84 -9.82 -1.46
N PRO A 510 -32.98 -11.00 -2.08
CA PRO A 510 -34.22 -11.77 -2.08
C PRO A 510 -34.62 -12.19 -0.66
N ARG A 511 -35.92 -12.42 -0.50
CA ARG A 511 -36.55 -12.77 0.77
C ARG A 511 -37.19 -14.15 0.69
N ASP A 512 -37.28 -14.81 1.83
CA ASP A 512 -38.05 -16.04 1.98
C ASP A 512 -39.57 -15.77 1.88
N PRO A 513 -40.42 -16.80 1.82
CA PRO A 513 -41.88 -16.61 1.74
C PRO A 513 -42.50 -15.85 2.93
N SER A 514 -41.78 -15.73 4.06
CA SER A 514 -42.20 -14.96 5.23
C SER A 514 -41.69 -13.51 5.21
N GLY A 515 -40.99 -13.10 4.14
CA GLY A 515 -40.44 -11.76 3.98
C GLY A 515 -39.08 -11.54 4.67
N ARG A 516 -38.45 -12.57 5.23
CA ARG A 516 -37.13 -12.48 5.86
C ARG A 516 -36.03 -12.40 4.79
N PRO A 517 -35.07 -11.46 4.87
CA PRO A 517 -33.96 -11.40 3.92
C PRO A 517 -33.06 -12.63 4.04
N TYR A 518 -32.64 -13.20 2.92
CA TYR A 518 -31.68 -14.30 2.94
C TYR A 518 -30.27 -13.81 3.33
N ALA A 519 -29.53 -14.65 4.05
CA ALA A 519 -28.09 -14.49 4.27
C ALA A 519 -27.42 -15.86 4.11
N LEU A 520 -26.37 -15.93 3.28
CA LEU A 520 -25.65 -17.18 3.03
C LEU A 520 -24.49 -17.32 4.01
N VAL A 521 -24.58 -18.27 4.94
CA VAL A 521 -23.48 -18.65 5.83
C VAL A 521 -22.55 -19.61 5.09
N TRP A 522 -21.31 -19.17 4.87
CA TRP A 522 -20.27 -20.00 4.28
C TRP A 522 -19.27 -20.44 5.35
N ALA A 523 -19.32 -21.72 5.71
CA ALA A 523 -18.30 -22.34 6.56
C ALA A 523 -17.06 -22.67 5.73
N ASP A 524 -16.00 -21.95 6.01
CA ASP A 524 -14.67 -22.19 5.47
C ASP A 524 -14.08 -23.54 5.93
N SER A 525 -12.85 -23.85 5.50
CA SER A 525 -12.23 -25.17 5.76
C SER A 525 -12.02 -25.48 7.25
N PHE A 526 -11.74 -24.48 8.08
CA PHE A 526 -11.56 -24.65 9.53
C PHE A 526 -12.92 -24.81 10.20
N SER A 527 -13.86 -23.91 9.90
CA SER A 527 -15.21 -23.96 10.46
C SER A 527 -15.99 -25.21 10.05
N GLN A 528 -15.69 -25.76 8.87
CA GLN A 528 -16.35 -26.94 8.32
C GLN A 528 -15.93 -28.25 9.00
N THR A 529 -14.70 -28.35 9.53
CA THR A 529 -14.09 -29.63 9.94
C THR A 529 -13.26 -29.63 11.21
N LEU A 530 -12.95 -28.47 11.80
CA LEU A 530 -12.16 -28.36 13.03
C LEU A 530 -12.99 -27.79 14.18
N ASP A 531 -13.66 -26.65 13.97
CA ASP A 531 -14.50 -26.01 14.99
C ASP A 531 -15.72 -25.34 14.35
N ASP A 532 -16.90 -25.97 14.47
CA ASP A 532 -18.13 -25.45 13.87
C ASP A 532 -19.01 -24.62 14.82
N ALA A 533 -18.57 -24.37 16.05
CA ALA A 533 -19.35 -23.65 17.04
C ALA A 533 -19.66 -22.21 16.60
N GLY A 534 -18.65 -21.51 16.05
CA GLY A 534 -18.83 -20.17 15.50
C GLY A 534 -19.81 -20.15 14.33
N ALA A 535 -19.67 -21.08 13.38
CA ALA A 535 -20.56 -21.18 12.20
C ALA A 535 -22.01 -21.46 12.57
N ARG A 536 -22.25 -22.33 13.57
CA ARG A 536 -23.61 -22.59 14.09
C ARG A 536 -24.19 -21.36 14.77
N ALA A 537 -23.39 -20.69 15.61
CA ALA A 537 -23.83 -19.46 16.27
C ALA A 537 -24.12 -18.32 15.27
N VAL A 538 -23.40 -18.24 14.15
CA VAL A 538 -23.73 -17.28 13.07
C VAL A 538 -25.14 -17.53 12.54
N VAL A 539 -25.52 -18.79 12.29
CA VAL A 539 -26.89 -19.15 11.87
C VAL A 539 -27.91 -18.73 12.92
N ASP A 540 -27.66 -19.07 14.19
CA ASP A 540 -28.58 -18.79 15.29
C ASP A 540 -28.77 -17.28 15.49
N VAL A 541 -27.69 -16.49 15.43
CA VAL A 541 -27.73 -15.02 15.56
C VAL A 541 -28.46 -14.38 14.38
N LEU A 542 -28.22 -14.84 13.14
CA LEU A 542 -28.92 -14.33 11.95
C LEU A 542 -30.43 -14.62 12.03
N GLU A 543 -30.82 -15.84 12.40
CA GLU A 543 -32.21 -16.21 12.60
C GLU A 543 -32.86 -15.38 13.72
N ALA A 544 -32.17 -15.25 14.86
CA ALA A 544 -32.63 -14.41 15.97
C ALA A 544 -32.81 -12.96 15.54
N ASN A 545 -32.06 -12.45 14.56
CA ASN A 545 -32.16 -11.09 14.04
C ASN A 545 -33.05 -10.96 12.78
N GLY A 546 -33.84 -11.99 12.44
CA GLY A 546 -34.87 -11.90 11.41
C GLY A 546 -34.40 -12.14 9.98
N PHE A 547 -33.16 -12.60 9.77
CA PHE A 547 -32.73 -13.15 8.47
C PHE A 547 -33.24 -14.57 8.29
N ALA A 548 -33.38 -15.04 7.06
CA ALA A 548 -33.51 -16.45 6.72
C ALA A 548 -32.11 -17.01 6.38
N PRO A 549 -31.35 -17.56 7.34
CA PRO A 549 -30.02 -18.06 7.06
C PRO A 549 -30.10 -19.32 6.19
N ILE A 550 -29.28 -19.36 5.14
CA ILE A 550 -29.03 -20.54 4.33
C ILE A 550 -27.55 -20.87 4.38
N VAL A 551 -27.19 -22.15 4.24
CA VAL A 551 -25.81 -22.62 4.34
C VAL A 551 -25.29 -23.04 2.98
N ALA A 552 -24.12 -22.52 2.62
CA ALA A 552 -23.44 -22.88 1.38
C ALA A 552 -22.96 -24.36 1.39
N PRO A 553 -22.90 -25.02 0.22
CA PRO A 553 -22.17 -26.26 0.04
C PRO A 553 -20.68 -26.12 0.44
N ASP A 554 -20.02 -27.25 0.74
CA ASP A 554 -18.59 -27.27 1.13
C ASP A 554 -17.71 -26.76 -0.02
N ALA A 555 -17.13 -25.57 0.19
CA ALA A 555 -16.23 -24.91 -0.76
C ALA A 555 -14.98 -24.39 -0.04
N CYS A 556 -13.80 -24.73 -0.54
CA CYS A 556 -12.52 -24.35 0.05
C CYS A 556 -12.07 -22.98 -0.46
N CYS A 557 -11.63 -22.11 0.47
CA CYS A 557 -11.05 -20.81 0.15
C CYS A 557 -9.66 -20.90 -0.49
N GLY A 558 -8.97 -22.04 -0.39
CA GLY A 558 -7.62 -22.21 -0.94
C GLY A 558 -6.49 -21.58 -0.10
N LEU A 559 -6.78 -20.92 1.02
CA LEU A 559 -5.79 -20.22 1.86
C LEU A 559 -4.54 -21.06 2.17
N THR A 560 -4.69 -22.32 2.59
CA THR A 560 -3.55 -23.19 2.93
C THR A 560 -2.63 -23.48 1.74
N TRP A 561 -3.17 -23.41 0.52
CA TRP A 561 -2.41 -23.51 -0.72
C TRP A 561 -1.71 -22.19 -1.05
N ILE A 562 -2.38 -21.06 -0.81
CA ILE A 562 -1.81 -19.72 -0.99
C ILE A 562 -0.60 -19.53 -0.07
N THR A 563 -0.74 -19.80 1.23
CA THR A 563 0.33 -19.58 2.21
C THR A 563 1.58 -20.45 1.97
N THR A 564 1.45 -21.55 1.23
CA THR A 564 2.55 -22.45 0.86
C THR A 564 3.02 -22.28 -0.60
N GLY A 565 2.54 -21.25 -1.30
CA GLY A 565 2.89 -20.94 -2.69
C GLY A 565 2.44 -22.02 -3.69
N GLN A 566 1.41 -22.80 -3.39
CA GLN A 566 0.81 -23.79 -4.30
C GLN A 566 -0.32 -23.15 -5.12
N LEU A 567 0.00 -22.05 -5.82
CA LEU A 567 -1.00 -21.14 -6.41
C LEU A 567 -1.86 -21.78 -7.51
N THR A 568 -1.32 -22.72 -8.31
CA THR A 568 -2.14 -23.49 -9.26
C THR A 568 -3.23 -24.30 -8.55
N GLY A 569 -2.92 -24.88 -7.40
CA GLY A 569 -3.89 -25.60 -6.56
C GLY A 569 -4.89 -24.65 -5.91
N ALA A 570 -4.42 -23.50 -5.42
CA ALA A 570 -5.27 -22.45 -4.87
C ALA A 570 -6.31 -21.98 -5.91
N LYS A 571 -5.88 -21.63 -7.12
CA LYS A 571 -6.74 -21.19 -8.23
C LYS A 571 -7.82 -22.22 -8.56
N LYS A 572 -7.48 -23.52 -8.62
CA LYS A 572 -8.48 -24.60 -8.82
C LYS A 572 -9.53 -24.62 -7.71
N HIS A 573 -9.13 -24.45 -6.46
CA HIS A 573 -10.06 -24.40 -5.34
C HIS A 573 -10.95 -23.14 -5.38
N LEU A 574 -10.36 -21.98 -5.71
CA LEU A 574 -11.10 -20.73 -5.87
C LEU A 574 -12.11 -20.80 -7.02
N THR A 575 -11.74 -21.33 -8.20
CA THR A 575 -12.68 -21.52 -9.30
C THR A 575 -13.86 -22.42 -8.91
N SER A 576 -13.59 -23.50 -8.16
CA SER A 576 -14.66 -24.36 -7.63
C SER A 576 -15.54 -23.63 -6.62
N LEU A 577 -14.96 -22.78 -5.77
CA LEU A 577 -15.69 -21.96 -4.81
C LEU A 577 -16.57 -20.92 -5.50
N LEU A 578 -16.06 -20.26 -6.55
CA LEU A 578 -16.83 -19.31 -7.35
C LEU A 578 -18.06 -19.97 -7.98
N SER A 579 -17.93 -21.21 -8.48
CA SER A 579 -19.08 -21.96 -9.00
C SER A 579 -20.15 -22.26 -7.94
N VAL A 580 -19.79 -22.25 -6.65
CA VAL A 580 -20.73 -22.46 -5.54
C VAL A 580 -21.33 -21.14 -5.06
N LEU A 581 -20.52 -20.10 -4.86
CA LEU A 581 -20.94 -18.86 -4.21
C LEU A 581 -21.48 -17.79 -5.17
N ALA A 582 -20.98 -17.74 -6.40
CA ALA A 582 -21.35 -16.69 -7.35
C ALA A 582 -22.85 -16.63 -7.67
N PRO A 583 -23.61 -17.75 -7.78
CA PRO A 583 -25.05 -17.68 -7.99
C PRO A 583 -25.78 -16.91 -6.88
N PHE A 584 -25.37 -17.08 -5.62
CA PHE A 584 -25.96 -16.37 -4.48
C PHE A 584 -25.58 -14.88 -4.49
N ALA A 585 -24.29 -14.58 -4.72
CA ALA A 585 -23.79 -13.21 -4.83
C ALA A 585 -24.49 -12.44 -5.96
N ALA A 586 -24.63 -13.06 -7.14
CA ALA A 586 -25.33 -12.48 -8.30
C ALA A 586 -26.82 -12.22 -8.03
N SER A 587 -27.42 -12.96 -7.09
CA SER A 587 -28.80 -12.75 -6.66
C SER A 587 -28.92 -11.68 -5.57
N GLY A 588 -27.84 -11.02 -5.16
CA GLY A 588 -27.84 -10.03 -4.09
C GLY A 588 -27.92 -10.63 -2.67
N ILE A 589 -27.71 -11.94 -2.51
CA ILE A 589 -27.66 -12.56 -1.17
C ILE A 589 -26.27 -12.33 -0.58
N PRO A 590 -26.14 -11.67 0.58
CA PRO A 590 -24.84 -11.47 1.23
C PRO A 590 -24.25 -12.80 1.70
N ILE A 591 -22.93 -12.93 1.55
CA ILE A 591 -22.16 -14.10 1.98
C ILE A 591 -21.49 -13.77 3.31
N VAL A 592 -21.89 -14.45 4.38
CA VAL A 592 -21.32 -14.28 5.72
C VAL A 592 -20.17 -15.26 5.91
N GLY A 593 -18.96 -14.72 6.00
CA GLY A 593 -17.75 -15.49 6.29
C GLY A 593 -17.56 -15.71 7.80
N VAL A 594 -17.04 -16.89 8.17
CA VAL A 594 -16.85 -17.30 9.57
C VAL A 594 -15.40 -17.11 10.02
N GLU A 595 -14.45 -17.85 9.41
CA GLU A 595 -13.02 -17.68 9.70
C GLU A 595 -12.44 -16.46 8.97
N PRO A 596 -11.91 -15.45 9.69
CA PRO A 596 -11.44 -14.22 9.06
C PRO A 596 -10.34 -14.42 8.01
N SER A 597 -9.45 -15.41 8.20
CA SER A 597 -8.38 -15.67 7.23
C SER A 597 -8.90 -16.19 5.89
N CYS A 598 -9.93 -17.03 5.87
CA CYS A 598 -10.57 -17.47 4.62
C CYS A 598 -11.48 -16.38 4.02
N THR A 599 -12.16 -15.57 4.85
CA THR A 599 -12.97 -14.44 4.37
C THR A 599 -12.08 -13.39 3.67
N ALA A 600 -10.89 -13.11 4.21
CA ALA A 600 -9.93 -12.20 3.61
C ALA A 600 -9.45 -12.67 2.21
N VAL A 601 -9.33 -13.98 1.98
CA VAL A 601 -9.02 -14.50 0.63
C VAL A 601 -10.09 -14.10 -0.37
N LEU A 602 -11.38 -14.18 -0.02
CA LEU A 602 -12.45 -13.80 -0.93
C LEU A 602 -12.49 -12.28 -1.19
N ARG A 603 -12.12 -11.47 -0.20
CA ARG A 603 -12.13 -10.01 -0.33
C ARG A 603 -10.91 -9.43 -1.05
N ASP A 604 -9.76 -10.11 -0.99
CA ASP A 604 -8.49 -9.59 -1.52
C ASP A 604 -7.81 -10.56 -2.52
N ASP A 605 -7.21 -11.67 -2.05
CA ASP A 605 -6.38 -12.55 -2.90
C ASP A 605 -7.12 -13.09 -4.14
N LEU A 606 -8.42 -13.34 -4.02
CA LEU A 606 -9.27 -13.84 -5.11
C LEU A 606 -9.21 -12.93 -6.34
N LEU A 607 -9.21 -11.60 -6.13
CA LEU A 607 -9.24 -10.61 -7.20
C LEU A 607 -7.96 -10.62 -8.04
N ASP A 608 -6.83 -11.00 -7.45
CA ASP A 608 -5.53 -11.00 -8.13
C ASP A 608 -5.10 -12.41 -8.57
N LEU A 609 -5.67 -13.47 -7.99
CA LEU A 609 -5.46 -14.85 -8.45
C LEU A 609 -6.35 -15.22 -9.64
N LEU A 610 -7.55 -14.66 -9.71
CA LEU A 610 -8.55 -14.87 -10.77
C LEU A 610 -9.13 -13.53 -11.26
N PRO A 611 -8.31 -12.59 -11.76
CA PRO A 611 -8.78 -11.25 -12.18
C PRO A 611 -9.73 -11.30 -13.38
N GLU A 612 -9.52 -12.25 -14.29
CA GLU A 612 -10.33 -12.40 -15.51
C GLU A 612 -11.67 -13.09 -15.27
N ASP A 613 -11.91 -13.65 -14.08
CA ASP A 613 -13.18 -14.28 -13.76
C ASP A 613 -14.12 -13.23 -13.12
N PRO A 614 -15.17 -12.75 -13.82
CA PRO A 614 -16.03 -11.69 -13.29
C PRO A 614 -16.76 -12.10 -12.00
N ARG A 615 -16.86 -13.41 -11.73
CA ARG A 615 -17.41 -13.93 -10.47
C ARG A 615 -16.54 -13.55 -9.26
N SER A 616 -15.25 -13.30 -9.45
CA SER A 616 -14.33 -12.85 -8.40
C SER A 616 -14.80 -11.53 -7.78
N ALA A 617 -15.09 -10.53 -8.61
CA ALA A 617 -15.59 -9.23 -8.15
C ALA A 617 -16.96 -9.35 -7.49
N LEU A 618 -17.86 -10.16 -8.04
CA LEU A 618 -19.20 -10.41 -7.47
C LEU A 618 -19.12 -11.04 -6.08
N VAL A 619 -18.33 -12.12 -5.92
CA VAL A 619 -18.18 -12.82 -4.64
C VAL A 619 -17.45 -11.95 -3.62
N SER A 620 -16.38 -11.26 -4.01
CA SER A 620 -15.68 -10.30 -3.13
C SER A 620 -16.64 -9.21 -2.63
N GLY A 621 -17.40 -8.60 -3.55
CA GLY A 621 -18.36 -7.56 -3.26
C GLY A 621 -19.52 -8.00 -2.37
N ALA A 622 -19.94 -9.26 -2.43
CA ALA A 622 -21.02 -9.82 -1.61
C ALA A 622 -20.54 -10.41 -0.26
N THR A 623 -19.24 -10.60 -0.07
CA THR A 623 -18.68 -11.18 1.16
C THR A 623 -18.65 -10.15 2.30
N ARG A 624 -19.16 -10.54 3.47
CA ARG A 624 -19.30 -9.70 4.66
C ARG A 624 -18.94 -10.46 5.94
N THR A 625 -18.56 -9.72 6.98
CA THR A 625 -18.46 -10.21 8.36
C THR A 625 -19.85 -10.22 9.02
N LEU A 626 -20.02 -10.99 10.10
CA LEU A 626 -21.28 -10.97 10.85
C LEU A 626 -21.60 -9.56 11.38
N ALA A 627 -20.59 -8.83 11.87
CA ALA A 627 -20.77 -7.49 12.40
C ALA A 627 -21.25 -6.50 11.33
N GLU A 628 -20.74 -6.57 10.10
CA GLU A 628 -21.21 -5.76 8.97
C GLU A 628 -22.70 -6.02 8.66
N ILE A 629 -23.12 -7.30 8.66
CA ILE A 629 -24.51 -7.67 8.40
C ILE A 629 -25.45 -7.13 9.47
N LEU A 630 -25.12 -7.35 10.75
CA LEU A 630 -25.92 -6.87 11.87
C LEU A 630 -25.95 -5.34 11.93
N SER A 631 -24.83 -4.69 11.64
CA SER A 631 -24.70 -3.24 11.65
C SER A 631 -25.50 -2.55 10.54
N ALA A 632 -25.76 -3.25 9.43
CA ALA A 632 -26.63 -2.78 8.36
C ALA A 632 -28.11 -2.65 8.79
N MET A 633 -28.53 -3.32 9.87
CA MET A 633 -29.88 -3.19 10.42
C MET A 633 -29.99 -2.00 11.36
N PRO A 634 -31.16 -1.33 11.44
CA PRO A 634 -31.44 -0.35 12.50
C PRO A 634 -31.27 -0.96 13.89
N ALA A 635 -30.69 -0.22 14.84
CA ALA A 635 -30.45 -0.72 16.19
C ALA A 635 -31.72 -1.23 16.88
N SER A 636 -32.87 -0.59 16.64
CA SER A 636 -34.18 -1.01 17.17
C SER A 636 -34.69 -2.35 16.63
N ALA A 637 -34.19 -2.80 15.47
CA ALA A 637 -34.57 -4.06 14.84
C ALA A 637 -33.64 -5.22 15.25
N ARG A 638 -32.49 -4.93 15.88
CA ARG A 638 -31.54 -5.95 16.33
C ARG A 638 -32.06 -6.62 17.60
N ARG A 639 -32.05 -7.94 17.61
CA ARG A 639 -32.34 -8.78 18.78
C ARG A 639 -31.03 -9.44 19.21
N LEU A 640 -30.25 -8.67 19.97
CA LEU A 640 -28.94 -9.05 20.51
C LEU A 640 -28.96 -8.93 22.04
N PRO A 641 -28.15 -9.71 22.76
CA PRO A 641 -28.06 -9.61 24.22
C PRO A 641 -27.45 -8.27 24.64
N SER A 642 -27.80 -7.79 25.83
CA SER A 642 -27.01 -6.77 26.51
C SER A 642 -25.68 -7.38 26.95
N LEU A 643 -24.60 -6.63 26.75
CA LEU A 643 -23.25 -6.92 27.20
C LEU A 643 -22.78 -5.92 28.27
N GLU A 644 -23.72 -5.22 28.93
CA GLU A 644 -23.40 -4.35 30.06
C GLU A 644 -22.63 -5.10 31.15
N GLY A 645 -21.50 -4.53 31.57
CA GLY A 645 -20.62 -5.12 32.57
C GLY A 645 -19.74 -6.27 32.06
N VAL A 646 -19.80 -6.60 30.76
CA VAL A 646 -18.90 -7.59 30.16
C VAL A 646 -17.59 -6.91 29.75
N GLU A 647 -16.50 -7.32 30.37
CA GLU A 647 -15.13 -6.98 29.94
C GLU A 647 -14.71 -7.94 28.82
N ILE A 648 -14.21 -7.40 27.71
CA ILE A 648 -13.75 -8.17 26.56
C ILE A 648 -12.29 -7.84 26.30
N VAL A 649 -11.43 -8.87 26.25
CA VAL A 649 -10.13 -8.79 25.59
C VAL A 649 -10.29 -9.34 24.19
N ALA A 650 -10.33 -8.46 23.20
CA ALA A 650 -10.53 -8.84 21.82
C ALA A 650 -9.20 -8.98 21.09
N GLN A 651 -8.98 -10.12 20.43
CA GLN A 651 -7.91 -10.32 19.46
C GLN A 651 -8.49 -10.25 18.05
N PRO A 652 -8.48 -9.08 17.40
CA PRO A 652 -8.70 -9.00 15.97
C PRO A 652 -7.74 -9.96 15.26
N HIS A 653 -8.27 -10.82 14.40
CA HIS A 653 -7.42 -11.67 13.58
C HIS A 653 -6.64 -10.80 12.59
N CYS A 654 -5.38 -11.11 12.30
CA CYS A 654 -4.53 -10.29 11.43
C CYS A 654 -5.15 -9.99 10.06
N HIS A 655 -5.75 -11.01 9.45
CA HIS A 655 -6.50 -10.89 8.20
C HIS A 655 -7.81 -10.10 8.35
N HIS A 656 -8.43 -10.12 9.54
CA HIS A 656 -9.60 -9.29 9.84
C HIS A 656 -9.20 -7.82 9.84
N TYR A 657 -8.21 -7.48 10.65
CA TYR A 657 -7.62 -6.15 10.70
C TYR A 657 -7.22 -5.64 9.31
N SER A 658 -6.44 -6.42 8.57
CA SER A 658 -5.75 -5.93 7.36
C SER A 658 -6.63 -5.86 6.12
N VAL A 659 -7.72 -6.64 6.04
CA VAL A 659 -8.54 -6.74 4.81
C VAL A 659 -9.96 -6.26 5.02
N MET A 660 -10.53 -6.48 6.20
CA MET A 660 -11.94 -6.18 6.49
C MET A 660 -12.10 -4.98 7.43
N GLY A 661 -11.04 -4.61 8.16
CA GLY A 661 -11.13 -3.69 9.31
C GLY A 661 -11.81 -4.35 10.49
N TRP A 662 -11.71 -3.78 11.70
CA TRP A 662 -12.35 -4.33 12.90
C TRP A 662 -13.18 -3.30 13.68
N ASP A 663 -13.33 -2.10 13.13
CA ASP A 663 -13.99 -0.99 13.84
C ASP A 663 -15.51 -1.19 13.89
N THR A 664 -16.09 -1.88 12.91
CA THR A 664 -17.52 -2.26 12.94
C THR A 664 -17.81 -3.26 14.05
N ASP A 665 -16.96 -4.26 14.24
CA ASP A 665 -17.06 -5.25 15.31
C ASP A 665 -16.93 -4.59 16.69
N GLN A 666 -15.95 -3.69 16.85
CA GLN A 666 -15.77 -2.93 18.09
C GLN A 666 -17.00 -2.06 18.39
N ALA A 667 -17.47 -1.27 17.42
CA ALA A 667 -18.63 -0.42 17.58
C ALA A 667 -19.91 -1.21 17.91
N LEU A 668 -20.07 -2.39 17.32
CA LEU A 668 -21.20 -3.28 17.63
C LEU A 668 -21.14 -3.73 19.10
N LEU A 669 -19.99 -4.21 19.58
CA LEU A 669 -19.82 -4.66 20.97
C LEU A 669 -20.03 -3.53 21.98
N GLU A 670 -19.44 -2.36 21.74
CA GLU A 670 -19.59 -1.18 22.59
C GLU A 670 -21.04 -0.67 22.60
N SER A 671 -21.75 -0.74 21.47
CA SER A 671 -23.18 -0.39 21.40
C SER A 671 -24.09 -1.31 22.23
N LEU A 672 -23.62 -2.52 22.55
CA LEU A 672 -24.30 -3.46 23.43
C LEU A 672 -23.88 -3.31 24.90
N GLY A 673 -22.99 -2.37 25.23
CA GLY A 673 -22.57 -2.07 26.60
C GLY A 673 -21.28 -2.76 27.06
N ALA A 674 -20.58 -3.49 26.17
CA ALA A 674 -19.33 -4.14 26.51
C ALA A 674 -18.17 -3.13 26.67
N ARG A 675 -17.23 -3.43 27.58
CA ARG A 675 -15.94 -2.72 27.63
C ARG A 675 -14.90 -3.52 26.85
N VAL A 676 -14.44 -2.97 25.73
CA VAL A 676 -13.54 -3.68 24.81
C VAL A 676 -12.09 -3.20 24.98
N THR A 677 -11.21 -4.12 25.36
CA THR A 677 -9.76 -3.97 25.24
C THR A 677 -9.31 -4.67 23.96
N ARG A 678 -9.00 -3.90 22.92
CA ARG A 678 -8.50 -4.41 21.64
C ARG A 678 -7.00 -4.68 21.72
N LEU A 679 -6.59 -5.91 21.40
CA LEU A 679 -5.17 -6.28 21.31
C LEU A 679 -4.55 -5.75 20.02
N GLU A 680 -3.29 -5.31 20.14
CA GLU A 680 -2.45 -4.92 19.02
C GLU A 680 -1.54 -6.08 18.61
N GLY A 681 -1.35 -6.28 17.31
CA GLY A 681 -0.43 -7.29 16.79
C GLY A 681 -0.99 -8.71 16.69
N CYS A 682 -0.17 -9.60 16.13
CA CYS A 682 -0.56 -10.97 15.79
C CYS A 682 -0.55 -11.88 17.02
N CYS A 683 -1.41 -12.90 17.06
CA CYS A 683 -1.35 -13.96 18.07
C CYS A 683 -0.06 -14.81 17.98
N GLY A 684 0.65 -14.78 16.84
CA GLY A 684 1.89 -15.51 16.61
C GLY A 684 1.73 -16.91 16.03
N LEU A 685 0.51 -17.49 16.00
CA LEU A 685 0.31 -18.83 15.40
C LEU A 685 0.11 -18.78 13.88
N ALA A 686 -0.63 -17.77 13.39
CA ALA A 686 -0.93 -17.49 11.97
C ALA A 686 -1.09 -18.75 11.09
N GLY A 687 -2.26 -19.37 11.13
CA GLY A 687 -2.49 -20.66 10.48
C GLY A 687 -1.64 -21.74 11.14
N ASN A 688 -0.69 -22.32 10.38
CA ASN A 688 0.25 -23.32 10.87
C ASN A 688 1.66 -22.77 11.08
N PHE A 689 1.92 -21.48 10.84
CA PHE A 689 3.25 -20.91 10.94
C PHE A 689 3.92 -21.29 12.27
N GLY A 690 3.24 -21.03 13.38
CA GLY A 690 3.77 -21.38 14.69
C GLY A 690 3.79 -22.89 14.98
N MET A 691 3.13 -23.71 14.16
CA MET A 691 3.16 -25.17 14.24
C MET A 691 4.39 -25.78 13.55
N GLU A 692 4.98 -25.08 12.58
CA GLU A 692 6.11 -25.58 11.80
C GLU A 692 7.38 -25.73 12.65
N ALA A 693 8.17 -26.75 12.33
CA ALA A 693 9.45 -26.97 12.99
C ALA A 693 10.38 -25.76 12.76
N GLY A 694 10.96 -25.23 13.85
CA GLY A 694 11.82 -24.04 13.80
C GLY A 694 11.11 -22.72 14.10
N HIS A 695 9.77 -22.68 14.07
CA HIS A 695 9.00 -21.44 14.24
C HIS A 695 8.39 -21.24 15.64
N TYR A 696 8.48 -22.24 16.52
CA TYR A 696 7.84 -22.19 17.83
C TYR A 696 8.33 -21.02 18.67
N ASP A 697 9.64 -20.79 18.78
CA ASP A 697 10.19 -19.76 19.66
C ASP A 697 9.79 -18.35 19.19
N LEU A 698 9.83 -18.12 17.88
CA LEU A 698 9.32 -16.88 17.28
C LEU A 698 7.81 -16.72 17.52
N SER A 699 7.03 -17.77 17.33
CA SER A 699 5.58 -17.74 17.55
C SER A 699 5.22 -17.39 18.99
N VAL A 700 5.95 -17.94 19.97
CA VAL A 700 5.79 -17.60 21.38
C VAL A 700 6.21 -16.15 21.62
N ALA A 701 7.37 -15.71 21.10
CA ALA A 701 7.85 -14.34 21.26
C ALA A 701 6.85 -13.30 20.70
N VAL A 702 6.21 -13.59 19.56
CA VAL A 702 5.13 -12.75 19.02
C VAL A 702 3.92 -12.72 19.96
N ALA A 703 3.49 -13.87 20.49
CA ALA A 703 2.38 -13.92 21.45
C ALA A 703 2.70 -13.17 22.76
N SER A 704 3.96 -13.21 23.20
CA SER A 704 4.44 -12.52 24.41
C SER A 704 4.44 -10.99 24.29
N HIS A 705 4.25 -10.43 23.10
CA HIS A 705 4.24 -8.97 22.92
C HIS A 705 2.96 -8.32 23.44
N SER A 706 1.79 -8.89 23.12
CA SER A 706 0.49 -8.30 23.51
C SER A 706 -0.49 -9.35 24.04
N LEU A 707 -0.61 -10.52 23.38
CA LEU A 707 -1.59 -11.52 23.74
C LEU A 707 -1.42 -12.07 25.16
N LEU A 708 -0.25 -12.63 25.48
CA LEU A 708 -0.05 -13.28 26.79
C LEU A 708 -0.11 -12.28 27.95
N PRO A 709 0.57 -11.11 27.91
CA PRO A 709 0.48 -10.13 28.98
C PRO A 709 -0.95 -9.67 29.26
N MET A 710 -1.76 -9.50 28.20
CA MET A 710 -3.14 -9.02 28.37
C MET A 710 -4.09 -10.08 28.92
N LEU A 711 -3.91 -11.34 28.52
CA LEU A 711 -4.67 -12.45 29.10
C LEU A 711 -4.35 -12.66 30.57
N ASP A 712 -3.08 -12.48 30.96
CA ASP A 712 -2.65 -12.56 32.37
C ASP A 712 -3.18 -11.38 33.19
N ALA A 713 -3.20 -10.17 32.61
CA ALA A 713 -3.67 -8.96 33.28
C ALA A 713 -5.20 -8.90 33.45
N GLN A 714 -5.97 -9.60 32.61
CA GLN A 714 -7.44 -9.62 32.65
C GLN A 714 -7.99 -11.05 32.72
N PRO A 715 -7.77 -11.77 33.85
CA PRO A 715 -8.11 -13.18 33.99
C PRO A 715 -9.62 -13.46 34.06
N ASP A 716 -10.48 -12.46 34.15
CA ASP A 716 -11.94 -12.65 34.15
C ASP A 716 -12.62 -12.15 32.87
N ALA A 717 -11.88 -11.45 31.99
CA ALA A 717 -12.42 -10.91 30.77
C ALA A 717 -12.71 -12.01 29.73
N VAL A 718 -13.76 -11.81 28.93
CA VAL A 718 -14.07 -12.68 27.79
C VAL A 718 -12.97 -12.49 26.74
N TYR A 719 -12.27 -13.58 26.41
CA TYR A 719 -11.31 -13.56 25.30
C TYR A 719 -12.04 -13.77 23.98
N LEU A 720 -12.25 -12.70 23.22
CA LEU A 720 -12.95 -12.72 21.94
C LEU A 720 -11.93 -12.88 20.79
N ALA A 721 -12.05 -13.95 20.02
CA ALA A 721 -11.22 -14.21 18.86
C ALA A 721 -11.95 -15.07 17.83
N ASP A 722 -12.32 -14.48 16.69
CA ASP A 722 -13.01 -15.20 15.61
C ASP A 722 -12.10 -16.20 14.88
N GLY A 723 -10.80 -15.92 14.82
CA GLY A 723 -9.84 -16.80 14.16
C GLY A 723 -9.50 -18.04 14.99
N PHE A 724 -9.62 -19.21 14.37
CA PHE A 724 -9.28 -20.51 14.96
C PHE A 724 -7.83 -20.57 15.47
N SER A 725 -6.90 -19.96 14.74
CA SER A 725 -5.49 -19.93 15.13
C SER A 725 -5.24 -19.08 16.38
N CYS A 726 -5.91 -17.94 16.53
CA CYS A 726 -5.83 -17.10 17.72
C CYS A 726 -6.38 -17.80 18.97
N ARG A 727 -7.51 -18.51 18.85
CA ARG A 727 -8.06 -19.32 19.95
C ARG A 727 -7.13 -20.47 20.33
N THR A 728 -6.58 -21.16 19.32
CA THR A 728 -5.64 -22.27 19.53
C THR A 728 -4.38 -21.80 20.27
N GLN A 729 -3.81 -20.65 19.88
CA GLN A 729 -2.61 -20.13 20.53
C GLN A 729 -2.85 -19.81 22.01
N ALA A 730 -3.93 -19.09 22.32
CA ALA A 730 -4.27 -18.72 23.69
C ALA A 730 -4.53 -19.97 24.55
N ALA A 731 -5.21 -20.98 24.01
CA ALA A 731 -5.44 -22.24 24.71
C ALA A 731 -4.13 -23.00 24.98
N GLN A 732 -3.19 -23.00 24.04
CA GLN A 732 -1.91 -23.72 24.19
C GLN A 732 -0.92 -23.02 25.12
N LEU A 733 -0.86 -21.69 25.10
CA LEU A 733 0.16 -20.94 25.83
C LEU A 733 -0.33 -20.37 27.17
N ALA A 734 -1.62 -20.05 27.28
CA ALA A 734 -2.21 -19.44 28.47
C ALA A 734 -3.34 -20.28 29.10
N GLY A 735 -3.70 -21.43 28.52
CA GLY A 735 -4.85 -22.23 28.98
C GLY A 735 -6.20 -21.50 28.84
N ARG A 736 -6.25 -20.40 28.08
CA ARG A 736 -7.43 -19.54 27.93
C ARG A 736 -8.27 -19.97 26.73
N GLY A 737 -9.53 -20.34 26.97
CA GLY A 737 -10.51 -20.56 25.91
C GLY A 737 -10.95 -19.23 25.30
N GLY A 738 -10.94 -19.12 23.98
CA GLY A 738 -11.51 -17.98 23.26
C GLY A 738 -12.90 -18.27 22.70
N VAL A 739 -13.69 -17.23 22.48
CA VAL A 739 -15.02 -17.32 21.88
C VAL A 739 -15.06 -16.58 20.54
N HIS A 740 -15.93 -17.05 19.64
CA HIS A 740 -16.27 -16.34 18.40
C HIS A 740 -17.34 -15.28 18.69
N LEU A 741 -17.35 -14.16 17.96
CA LEU A 741 -18.31 -13.06 18.12
C LEU A 741 -19.75 -13.57 18.10
N ALA A 742 -20.09 -14.39 17.11
CA ALA A 742 -21.41 -15.00 17.01
C ALA A 742 -21.79 -15.82 18.26
N THR A 743 -20.86 -16.55 18.87
CA THR A 743 -21.12 -17.33 20.09
C THR A 743 -21.39 -16.42 21.30
N LEU A 744 -20.67 -15.31 21.39
CA LEU A 744 -20.93 -14.29 22.42
C LEU A 744 -22.33 -13.67 22.24
N LEU A 745 -22.69 -13.33 21.00
CA LEU A 745 -23.97 -12.71 20.64
C LEU A 745 -25.17 -13.68 20.72
N ALA A 746 -24.96 -15.00 20.66
CA ALA A 746 -26.02 -15.99 20.81
C ALA A 746 -26.50 -16.16 22.26
N GLY A 747 -25.89 -15.46 23.23
CA GLY A 747 -26.15 -15.64 24.66
C GLY A 747 -25.13 -16.58 25.28
N TYR A 748 -23.93 -16.03 25.53
CA TYR A 748 -22.84 -16.74 26.19
C TYR A 748 -23.31 -17.36 27.51
N SER A 749 -23.39 -18.69 27.56
CA SER A 749 -23.52 -19.48 28.78
C SER A 749 -22.10 -19.90 29.18
N GLY A 750 -21.33 -18.95 29.72
CA GLY A 750 -19.97 -19.21 30.23
C GLY A 750 -19.98 -20.11 31.45
#